data_AF-A0A2N2SL87-F1
#
_entry.id   AF-A0A2N2SL87-F1
#
_cell.length_a   1.000
_cell.length_b   1.000
_cell.length_c   1.000
_cell.angle_alpha   90.00
_cell.angle_beta   90.00
_cell.angle_gamma   90.00
#
_symmetry.space_group_name_H-M   'P 1'
#
loop_
_entity.id
_entity.type
_entity.pdbx_description
1 polymer ?
#
loop_
_entity_poly.entity_id
_entity_poly.type
_entity_poly.pdbx_seq_one_letter_code
_entity_poly.pdbx_strand_id
1 'polypeptide(L)'
;MLVRTPTHKPAESLLGYVLRVSEENGYETPWHVLNHAAVRPGEMMTAGLPTAKLAAVLNIPPDALDGISYCGINEAGKREFRILGHSLGKSVMYKPLRLSQPAICPHCIAEHGHINAFFDLTIAVACPHHRCTLVHQCPSCNAPLSWFRPGLLTCKCGASLGDASTAEASPALVELMTALWALLHRQETLESVAGLPVQRLLEMRLRSLLLKLPAIGHWDMPESGRTTSDLVSAASEALADWPTGFHGFLSRVGRRATLSDEGLPGFGLRKQFDQLYNQLFRAQSCGSEFDWLRDEFVRFGLTEWGEAVVDKKLFRGEQCTRRYVSKAELAKRLGVSPVTLRKWHQEGLIELKAIPTKRQVRYVADSQDERIQPPAPAEGEVMETRAAAAYLGVPVSVLNRLKATGALEARHQLRQRHGFHRADLDAFRARLLALCPAPLLASQLDTVDFERILREYRFHNADHKAGFVEAVLNGQIKAIGRTGDTLAHIMFAMQDVAAYAASARSNEAGGSLTHREVVAQVHANADVVASLQKLGYLDTVKGRESLRVSQESVDAFNARYASLSGLASELGSSSKRLLSLCNRGDIAVLSIPRSQGSPAPFIERGNIAALQSLSQKFPARKPKAVDENRTVTAVKLYLTNLKALGGPLPRCGNKPNRRAIAMACGIDRSAFYNNQEITHLVDAYAASEDTGTDKPAPLQEAYALALNSPRLPLAA
;
A
#
# COMPACT_ATOMS: atom_id res chain seq x y z
N MET A 1 -9.20 -69.62 11.60
CA MET A 1 -10.49 -69.45 10.89
C MET A 1 -11.39 -68.70 11.86
N LEU A 2 -12.04 -67.62 11.43
CA LEU A 2 -12.97 -66.89 12.30
C LEU A 2 -14.26 -67.70 12.44
N VAL A 3 -14.72 -67.90 13.67
CA VAL A 3 -15.95 -68.64 14.00
C VAL A 3 -17.13 -67.68 14.15
N ARG A 4 -16.86 -66.42 14.50
CA ARG A 4 -17.83 -65.32 14.57
C ARG A 4 -17.40 -64.17 13.68
N THR A 5 -18.32 -63.65 12.87
CA THR A 5 -18.09 -62.53 11.95
C THR A 5 -19.10 -61.41 12.22
N PRO A 6 -19.02 -60.74 13.38
CA PRO A 6 -20.00 -59.74 13.75
C PRO A 6 -19.96 -58.55 12.79
N THR A 7 -21.11 -57.95 12.49
CA THR A 7 -21.16 -56.68 11.76
C THR A 7 -20.66 -55.54 12.64
N HIS A 8 -20.13 -54.48 12.03
CA HIS A 8 -19.77 -53.28 12.77
C HIS A 8 -21.04 -52.56 13.27
N LYS A 9 -20.92 -51.83 14.38
CA LYS A 9 -21.99 -50.98 14.91
C LYS A 9 -21.96 -49.59 14.25
N PRO A 10 -23.07 -48.82 14.28
CA PRO A 10 -23.06 -47.44 13.80
C PRO A 10 -21.98 -46.61 14.50
N ALA A 11 -21.21 -45.85 13.74
CA ALA A 11 -20.12 -45.01 14.24
C ALA A 11 -19.03 -45.76 15.06
N GLU A 12 -18.88 -47.07 14.88
CA GLU A 12 -17.81 -47.84 15.52
C GLU A 12 -16.42 -47.46 14.96
N SER A 13 -15.41 -47.38 15.83
CA SER A 13 -14.00 -47.24 15.46
C SER A 13 -13.57 -48.44 14.62
N LEU A 14 -12.86 -48.23 13.50
CA LEU A 14 -12.33 -49.35 12.70
C LEU A 14 -11.38 -50.22 13.51
N LEU A 15 -10.51 -49.61 14.31
CA LEU A 15 -9.56 -50.36 15.15
C LEU A 15 -10.28 -51.02 16.34
N GLY A 16 -11.29 -50.34 16.90
CA GLY A 16 -12.19 -50.93 17.89
C GLY A 16 -12.96 -52.13 17.37
N TYR A 17 -13.45 -52.08 16.13
CA TYR A 17 -14.15 -53.17 15.47
C TYR A 17 -13.23 -54.39 15.28
N VAL A 18 -12.00 -54.20 14.80
CA VAL A 18 -11.02 -55.28 14.66
C VAL A 18 -10.70 -55.93 16.02
N LEU A 19 -10.57 -55.12 17.07
CA LEU A 19 -10.38 -55.61 18.44
C LEU A 19 -11.60 -56.40 18.95
N ARG A 20 -12.83 -55.92 18.70
CA ARG A 20 -14.06 -56.61 19.09
C ARG A 20 -14.24 -57.94 18.34
N VAL A 21 -13.95 -57.97 17.04
CA VAL A 21 -13.94 -59.23 16.26
C VAL A 21 -12.97 -60.24 16.88
N SER A 22 -11.78 -59.78 17.28
CA SER A 22 -10.79 -60.62 17.95
C SER A 22 -11.32 -61.21 19.26
N GLU A 23 -11.86 -60.34 20.11
CA GLU A 23 -12.44 -60.71 21.42
C GLU A 23 -13.59 -61.70 21.27
N GLU A 24 -14.52 -61.46 20.35
CA GLU A 24 -15.67 -62.35 20.11
C GLU A 24 -15.26 -63.73 19.57
N ASN A 25 -14.08 -63.84 18.96
CA ASN A 25 -13.49 -65.10 18.53
C ASN A 25 -12.55 -65.72 19.58
N GLY A 26 -12.44 -65.13 20.77
CA GLY A 26 -11.64 -65.67 21.87
C GLY A 26 -10.12 -65.54 21.67
N TYR A 27 -9.68 -64.63 20.80
CA TYR A 27 -8.24 -64.40 20.58
C TYR A 27 -7.67 -63.41 21.61
N GLU A 28 -6.46 -63.68 22.10
CA GLU A 28 -5.75 -62.82 23.05
C GLU A 28 -5.26 -61.49 22.43
N THR A 29 -5.31 -61.38 21.10
CA THR A 29 -4.88 -60.20 20.37
C THR A 29 -5.49 -60.14 18.96
N PRO A 30 -5.87 -58.94 18.47
CA PRO A 30 -6.33 -58.77 17.09
C PRO A 30 -5.31 -59.15 16.02
N TRP A 31 -4.05 -59.42 16.40
CA TRP A 31 -3.04 -59.98 15.50
C TRP A 31 -3.50 -61.26 14.81
N HIS A 32 -4.29 -62.11 15.46
CA HIS A 32 -4.78 -63.34 14.83
C HIS A 32 -5.72 -63.06 13.65
N VAL A 33 -6.61 -62.07 13.80
CA VAL A 33 -7.52 -61.62 12.73
C VAL A 33 -6.72 -61.02 11.58
N LEU A 34 -5.75 -60.16 11.89
CA LEU A 34 -4.88 -59.51 10.89
C LEU A 34 -4.02 -60.51 10.11
N ASN A 35 -3.45 -61.50 10.81
CA ASN A 35 -2.64 -62.55 10.21
C ASN A 35 -3.47 -63.42 9.25
N HIS A 36 -4.71 -63.76 9.63
CA HIS A 36 -5.64 -64.43 8.73
C HIS A 36 -5.96 -63.58 7.48
N ALA A 37 -6.02 -62.26 7.62
CA ALA A 37 -6.26 -61.32 6.52
C ALA A 37 -5.00 -60.95 5.72
N ALA A 38 -3.83 -61.54 6.02
CA ALA A 38 -2.55 -61.14 5.43
C ALA A 38 -2.28 -59.62 5.54
N VAL A 39 -2.66 -59.04 6.68
CA VAL A 39 -2.37 -57.65 7.06
C VAL A 39 -1.16 -57.66 8.00
N ARG A 40 -0.15 -56.85 7.67
CA ARG A 40 1.05 -56.72 8.51
C ARG A 40 0.74 -55.92 9.78
N PRO A 41 1.45 -56.13 10.90
CA PRO A 41 1.12 -55.45 12.16
C PRO A 41 1.19 -53.93 12.02
N GLY A 42 2.15 -53.42 11.25
CA GLY A 42 2.31 -51.99 10.99
C GLY A 42 1.17 -51.38 10.15
N GLU A 43 0.48 -52.16 9.32
CA GLU A 43 -0.63 -51.67 8.48
C GLU A 43 -1.87 -51.31 9.29
N MET A 44 -2.13 -52.02 10.41
CA MET A 44 -3.23 -51.70 11.34
C MET A 44 -3.08 -50.29 11.92
N MET A 45 -1.84 -49.85 12.13
CA MET A 45 -1.52 -48.57 12.75
C MET A 45 -1.49 -47.41 11.74
N THR A 46 -1.97 -47.65 10.52
CA THR A 46 -2.07 -46.63 9.48
C THR A 46 -3.53 -46.30 9.18
N ALA A 47 -3.78 -45.04 8.80
CA ALA A 47 -5.09 -44.66 8.28
C ALA A 47 -5.42 -45.32 6.92
N GLY A 48 -4.49 -46.08 6.34
CA GLY A 48 -4.66 -46.84 5.11
C GLY A 48 -4.88 -48.34 5.33
N LEU A 49 -5.32 -48.77 6.52
CA LEU A 49 -5.63 -50.17 6.83
C LEU A 49 -6.50 -50.78 5.71
N PRO A 50 -6.04 -51.85 5.04
CA PRO A 50 -6.74 -52.43 3.89
C PRO A 50 -8.03 -53.17 4.32
N THR A 51 -9.14 -52.44 4.37
CA THR A 51 -10.47 -52.96 4.74
C THR A 51 -10.94 -54.11 3.84
N ALA A 52 -10.60 -54.09 2.55
CA ALA A 52 -10.93 -55.18 1.62
C ALA A 52 -10.34 -56.54 2.04
N LYS A 53 -9.12 -56.55 2.62
CA LYS A 53 -8.50 -57.77 3.15
C LYS A 53 -9.24 -58.29 4.38
N LEU A 54 -9.68 -57.38 5.25
CA LEU A 54 -10.47 -57.71 6.44
C LEU A 54 -11.85 -58.26 6.05
N ALA A 55 -12.52 -57.60 5.10
CA ALA A 55 -13.82 -58.01 4.58
C ALA A 55 -13.80 -59.44 4.03
N ALA A 56 -12.74 -59.81 3.31
CA ALA A 56 -12.56 -61.16 2.77
C ALA A 56 -12.53 -62.25 3.86
N VAL A 57 -11.83 -62.01 4.98
CA VAL A 57 -11.75 -62.99 6.09
C VAL A 57 -13.01 -62.99 6.95
N LEU A 58 -13.69 -61.85 7.03
CA LEU A 58 -15.00 -61.71 7.68
C LEU A 58 -16.15 -62.26 6.83
N ASN A 59 -15.89 -62.66 5.58
CA ASN A 59 -16.90 -63.10 4.61
C ASN A 59 -18.04 -62.08 4.44
N ILE A 60 -17.68 -60.80 4.32
CA ILE A 60 -18.61 -59.69 4.06
C ILE A 60 -18.23 -58.95 2.76
N PRO A 61 -19.16 -58.23 2.14
CA PRO A 61 -18.86 -57.40 0.97
C PRO A 61 -17.71 -56.40 1.23
N PRO A 62 -16.81 -56.14 0.27
CA PRO A 62 -15.68 -55.22 0.46
C PRO A 62 -16.06 -53.80 0.89
N ASP A 63 -17.23 -53.34 0.48
CA ASP A 63 -17.82 -52.03 0.79
C ASP A 63 -18.52 -51.99 2.16
N ALA A 64 -18.78 -53.13 2.80
CA ALA A 64 -19.45 -53.19 4.10
C ALA A 64 -18.67 -52.49 5.23
N LEU A 65 -17.36 -52.25 5.06
CA LEU A 65 -16.53 -51.52 6.02
C LEU A 65 -16.31 -50.05 5.64
N ASP A 66 -16.87 -49.57 4.54
CA ASP A 66 -16.62 -48.22 4.04
C ASP A 66 -17.11 -47.13 5.01
N GLY A 67 -18.17 -47.42 5.77
CA GLY A 67 -18.75 -46.52 6.77
C GLY A 67 -17.85 -46.24 7.96
N ILE A 68 -16.91 -47.14 8.28
CA ILE A 68 -15.94 -47.00 9.38
C ILE A 68 -14.50 -46.84 8.89
N SER A 69 -14.25 -46.96 7.58
CA SER A 69 -12.91 -46.84 6.99
C SER A 69 -12.33 -45.43 7.12
N TYR A 70 -11.04 -45.35 7.50
CA TYR A 70 -10.31 -44.08 7.55
C TYR A 70 -9.80 -43.60 6.18
N CYS A 71 -9.97 -44.40 5.14
CA CYS A 71 -9.53 -44.06 3.79
C CYS A 71 -10.60 -44.42 2.76
N GLY A 72 -10.77 -43.55 1.78
CA GLY A 72 -11.68 -43.79 0.68
C GLY A 72 -11.26 -43.01 -0.56
N ILE A 73 -12.14 -43.04 -1.55
CA ILE A 73 -12.02 -42.26 -2.78
C ILE A 73 -12.99 -41.08 -2.66
N ASN A 74 -12.53 -39.87 -2.97
CA ASN A 74 -13.37 -38.69 -2.98
C ASN A 74 -14.13 -38.53 -4.31
N GLU A 75 -14.99 -37.51 -4.41
CA GLU A 75 -15.80 -37.23 -5.61
C GLU A 75 -14.96 -37.05 -6.89
N ALA A 76 -13.71 -36.62 -6.75
CA ALA A 76 -12.77 -36.43 -7.84
C ALA A 76 -11.96 -37.69 -8.20
N GLY A 77 -12.35 -38.86 -7.67
CA GLY A 77 -11.66 -40.14 -7.93
C GLY A 77 -10.29 -40.26 -7.25
N LYS A 78 -9.95 -39.38 -6.31
CA LYS A 78 -8.64 -39.35 -5.64
C LYS A 78 -8.74 -39.93 -4.24
N ARG A 79 -7.68 -40.63 -3.82
CA ARG A 79 -7.54 -41.12 -2.45
C ARG A 79 -7.58 -39.97 -1.45
N GLU A 80 -8.39 -40.13 -0.41
CA GLU A 80 -8.52 -39.18 0.69
C GLU A 80 -8.68 -39.93 2.02
N PHE A 81 -8.22 -39.29 3.11
CA PHE A 81 -8.48 -39.77 4.46
C PHE A 81 -9.77 -39.19 5.00
N ARG A 82 -10.55 -40.00 5.72
CA ARG A 82 -11.86 -39.63 6.25
C ARG A 82 -12.11 -40.26 7.62
N ILE A 83 -13.15 -39.81 8.30
CA ILE A 83 -13.71 -40.50 9.47
C ILE A 83 -15.22 -40.25 9.48
N LEU A 84 -16.02 -41.32 9.50
CA LEU A 84 -17.48 -41.26 9.36
C LEU A 84 -17.95 -40.34 8.20
N GLY A 85 -17.24 -40.40 7.08
CA GLY A 85 -17.51 -39.56 5.90
C GLY A 85 -17.02 -38.11 5.97
N HIS A 86 -16.44 -37.65 7.08
CA HIS A 86 -15.80 -36.32 7.17
C HIS A 86 -14.39 -36.38 6.57
N SER A 87 -14.08 -35.49 5.63
CA SER A 87 -12.73 -35.38 5.05
C SER A 87 -11.69 -34.92 6.08
N LEU A 88 -10.58 -35.66 6.15
CA LEU A 88 -9.34 -35.30 6.85
C LEU A 88 -8.25 -34.81 5.86
N GLY A 89 -8.59 -34.77 4.57
CA GLY A 89 -7.71 -34.36 3.49
C GLY A 89 -6.81 -35.47 2.94
N LYS A 90 -5.88 -35.07 2.06
CA LYS A 90 -4.99 -35.98 1.32
C LYS A 90 -3.83 -36.56 2.16
N SER A 91 -3.60 -36.02 3.36
CA SER A 91 -2.49 -36.43 4.23
C SER A 91 -2.90 -36.33 5.69
N VAL A 92 -2.48 -37.33 6.47
CA VAL A 92 -2.66 -37.41 7.93
C VAL A 92 -1.38 -37.07 8.70
N MET A 93 -0.43 -36.36 8.08
CA MET A 93 0.83 -35.94 8.72
C MET A 93 0.62 -35.08 9.97
N TYR A 94 -0.48 -34.34 10.05
CA TYR A 94 -0.86 -33.56 11.23
C TYR A 94 -1.49 -34.41 12.35
N LYS A 95 -1.47 -35.74 12.22
CA LYS A 95 -1.94 -36.74 13.19
C LYS A 95 -3.38 -36.50 13.67
N PRO A 96 -4.39 -36.43 12.78
CA PRO A 96 -5.79 -36.27 13.18
C PRO A 96 -6.35 -37.44 13.99
N LEU A 97 -5.74 -38.62 13.89
CA LEU A 97 -6.25 -39.87 14.45
C LEU A 97 -5.26 -40.52 15.43
N ARG A 98 -5.80 -41.14 16.50
CA ARG A 98 -5.12 -41.98 17.50
C ARG A 98 -4.90 -43.40 16.98
N LEU A 99 -4.10 -43.52 15.93
CA LEU A 99 -3.84 -44.83 15.30
C LEU A 99 -3.00 -45.75 16.19
N SER A 100 -2.17 -45.19 17.09
CA SER A 100 -1.25 -45.97 17.93
C SER A 100 -1.37 -45.82 19.42
N GLN A 101 -2.12 -44.83 19.88
CA GLN A 101 -2.29 -44.52 21.30
C GLN A 101 -3.79 -44.46 21.60
N PRO A 102 -4.48 -45.61 21.67
CA PRO A 102 -5.90 -45.67 21.94
C PRO A 102 -6.24 -44.98 23.26
N ALA A 103 -7.32 -44.23 23.25
CA ALA A 103 -7.96 -43.69 24.42
C ALA A 103 -9.43 -44.12 24.40
N ILE A 104 -9.98 -44.50 25.54
CA ILE A 104 -11.34 -45.04 25.63
C ILE A 104 -12.10 -44.41 26.79
N CYS A 105 -13.42 -44.37 26.68
CA CYS A 105 -14.30 -44.23 27.82
C CYS A 105 -14.79 -45.64 28.24
N PRO A 106 -14.40 -46.15 29.42
CA PRO A 106 -14.85 -47.47 29.86
C PRO A 106 -16.36 -47.58 29.99
N HIS A 107 -17.01 -46.50 30.46
CA HIS A 107 -18.47 -46.42 30.62
C HIS A 107 -19.20 -46.54 29.27
N CYS A 108 -18.77 -45.80 28.23
CA CYS A 108 -19.35 -45.94 26.89
C CYS A 108 -19.26 -47.38 26.37
N ILE A 109 -18.12 -48.05 26.60
CA ILE A 109 -17.94 -49.44 26.14
C ILE A 109 -18.82 -50.38 26.95
N ALA A 110 -18.93 -50.20 28.27
CA ALA A 110 -19.81 -51.01 29.11
C ALA A 110 -21.29 -50.90 28.69
N GLU A 111 -21.74 -49.68 28.33
CA GLU A 111 -23.11 -49.43 27.90
C GLU A 111 -23.41 -49.90 26.48
N HIS A 112 -22.50 -49.64 25.54
CA HIS A 112 -22.77 -49.80 24.10
C HIS A 112 -22.04 -51.00 23.48
N GLY A 113 -21.12 -51.63 24.21
CA GLY A 113 -20.34 -52.79 23.77
C GLY A 113 -19.47 -52.54 22.55
N HIS A 114 -18.98 -51.31 22.33
CA HIS A 114 -18.02 -50.98 21.28
C HIS A 114 -17.32 -49.64 21.56
N ILE A 115 -16.22 -49.37 20.86
CA ILE A 115 -15.53 -48.08 20.87
C ILE A 115 -16.10 -47.22 19.75
N ASN A 116 -16.62 -46.03 20.07
CA ASN A 116 -17.07 -45.06 19.08
C ASN A 116 -15.87 -44.39 18.38
N ALA A 117 -15.98 -44.14 17.08
CA ALA A 117 -14.95 -43.52 16.25
C ALA A 117 -14.57 -42.10 16.70
N PHE A 118 -15.42 -41.40 17.46
CA PHE A 118 -15.08 -40.13 18.10
C PHE A 118 -13.77 -40.22 18.90
N PHE A 119 -13.57 -41.32 19.63
CA PHE A 119 -12.36 -41.50 20.44
C PHE A 119 -11.10 -41.81 19.61
N ASP A 120 -11.25 -42.05 18.30
CA ASP A 120 -10.12 -42.11 17.39
C ASP A 120 -9.58 -40.71 17.07
N LEU A 121 -10.33 -39.62 17.30
CA LEU A 121 -9.82 -38.27 17.08
C LEU A 121 -8.73 -37.91 18.09
N THR A 122 -7.61 -37.37 17.64
CA THR A 122 -6.51 -36.95 18.52
C THR A 122 -6.94 -35.87 19.52
N ILE A 123 -7.89 -35.01 19.14
CA ILE A 123 -8.42 -33.96 20.01
C ILE A 123 -9.57 -34.42 20.91
N ALA A 124 -10.09 -35.64 20.74
CA ALA A 124 -11.04 -36.22 21.69
C ALA A 124 -10.25 -36.63 22.94
N VAL A 125 -10.44 -35.87 24.02
CA VAL A 125 -9.67 -36.00 25.27
C VAL A 125 -10.55 -36.25 26.49
N ALA A 126 -11.86 -36.03 26.36
CA ALA A 126 -12.86 -36.38 27.36
C ALA A 126 -14.11 -36.97 26.69
N CYS A 127 -14.90 -37.71 27.45
CA CYS A 127 -16.19 -38.23 27.02
C CYS A 127 -17.28 -37.16 27.23
N PRO A 128 -18.05 -36.76 26.20
CA PRO A 128 -19.14 -35.80 26.37
C PRO A 128 -20.35 -36.39 27.12
N HIS A 129 -20.55 -37.71 27.06
CA HIS A 129 -21.67 -38.38 27.72
C HIS A 129 -21.42 -38.61 29.22
N HIS A 130 -20.27 -39.19 29.55
CA HIS A 130 -19.89 -39.51 30.93
C HIS A 130 -19.06 -38.42 31.62
N ARG A 131 -18.77 -37.32 30.92
CA ARG A 131 -18.09 -36.11 31.43
C ARG A 131 -16.76 -36.39 32.14
N CYS A 132 -16.03 -37.38 31.64
CA CYS A 132 -14.80 -37.86 32.25
C CYS A 132 -13.63 -37.85 31.26
N THR A 133 -12.40 -37.80 31.78
CA THR A 133 -11.19 -37.95 30.96
C THR A 133 -11.09 -39.38 30.39
N LEU A 134 -10.45 -39.51 29.22
CA LEU A 134 -10.29 -40.82 28.59
C LEU A 134 -9.15 -41.63 29.19
N VAL A 135 -9.39 -42.93 29.36
CA VAL A 135 -8.39 -43.90 29.80
C VAL A 135 -7.45 -44.22 28.65
N HIS A 136 -6.17 -43.96 28.86
CA HIS A 136 -5.09 -44.19 27.88
C HIS A 136 -3.90 -44.97 28.49
N GLN A 137 -3.98 -45.31 29.77
CA GLN A 137 -3.06 -46.18 30.50
C GLN A 137 -3.85 -47.17 31.36
N CYS A 138 -3.32 -48.36 31.57
CA CYS A 138 -3.94 -49.36 32.44
C CYS A 138 -3.71 -48.99 33.92
N PRO A 139 -4.74 -48.95 34.78
CA PRO A 139 -4.56 -48.61 36.19
C PRO A 139 -3.75 -49.65 36.97
N SER A 140 -3.72 -50.91 36.52
CA SER A 140 -3.02 -51.99 37.24
C SER A 140 -1.55 -52.13 36.86
N CYS A 141 -1.21 -52.02 35.57
CA CYS A 141 0.17 -52.19 35.08
C CYS A 141 0.85 -50.90 34.64
N ASN A 142 0.11 -49.78 34.64
CA ASN A 142 0.56 -48.46 34.21
C ASN A 142 1.10 -48.36 32.76
N ALA A 143 0.94 -49.43 31.96
CA ALA A 143 1.34 -49.42 30.56
C ALA A 143 0.34 -48.58 29.73
N PRO A 144 0.83 -47.79 28.74
CA PRO A 144 -0.04 -47.18 27.74
C PRO A 144 -0.91 -48.23 27.06
N LEU A 145 -2.17 -47.88 26.80
CA LEU A 145 -3.06 -48.78 26.09
C LEU A 145 -2.54 -49.08 24.69
N SER A 146 -2.68 -50.34 24.28
CA SER A 146 -2.39 -50.83 22.95
C SER A 146 -3.66 -51.33 22.30
N TRP A 147 -3.71 -51.31 20.96
CA TRP A 147 -4.73 -52.02 20.20
C TRP A 147 -4.53 -53.54 20.25
N PHE A 148 -3.30 -54.00 20.47
CA PHE A 148 -2.95 -55.42 20.62
C PHE A 148 -3.19 -55.88 22.05
N ARG A 149 -4.46 -56.04 22.42
CA ARG A 149 -4.93 -56.51 23.72
C ARG A 149 -6.08 -57.51 23.56
N PRO A 150 -6.45 -58.29 24.61
CA PRO A 150 -7.45 -59.36 24.49
C PRO A 150 -8.88 -58.89 24.22
N GLY A 151 -9.24 -57.68 24.65
CA GLY A 151 -10.61 -57.20 24.51
C GLY A 151 -10.76 -55.69 24.66
N LEU A 152 -11.98 -55.21 24.45
CA LEU A 152 -12.30 -53.78 24.51
C LEU A 152 -12.00 -53.19 25.90
N LEU A 153 -12.38 -53.91 26.96
CA LEU A 153 -12.17 -53.56 28.37
C LEU A 153 -11.11 -54.42 29.07
N THR A 154 -10.27 -55.15 28.33
CA THR A 154 -9.25 -56.02 28.92
C THR A 154 -7.86 -55.57 28.49
N CYS A 155 -7.00 -55.25 29.46
CA CYS A 155 -5.62 -54.90 29.20
C CYS A 155 -4.80 -56.13 28.79
N LYS A 156 -3.65 -55.90 28.14
CA LYS A 156 -2.66 -56.95 27.86
C LYS A 156 -2.16 -57.68 29.13
N CYS A 157 -2.17 -57.02 30.29
CA CYS A 157 -1.84 -57.66 31.57
C CYS A 157 -2.98 -58.48 32.18
N GLY A 158 -4.14 -58.57 31.52
CA GLY A 158 -5.34 -59.27 32.01
C GLY A 158 -6.24 -58.42 32.92
N ALA A 159 -5.79 -57.23 33.36
CA ALA A 159 -6.61 -56.35 34.19
C ALA A 159 -7.80 -55.78 33.41
N SER A 160 -8.92 -55.61 34.12
CA SER A 160 -10.11 -54.92 33.63
C SER A 160 -9.86 -53.41 33.53
N LEU A 161 -10.18 -52.83 32.38
CA LEU A 161 -10.20 -51.39 32.13
C LEU A 161 -11.54 -50.78 32.51
N GLY A 162 -12.57 -51.60 32.78
CA GLY A 162 -13.87 -51.16 33.27
C GLY A 162 -13.80 -50.50 34.65
N ASP A 163 -12.85 -50.96 35.48
CA ASP A 163 -12.64 -50.48 36.85
C ASP A 163 -11.68 -49.28 36.94
N ALA A 164 -11.30 -48.73 35.78
CA ALA A 164 -10.39 -47.59 35.74
C ALA A 164 -11.09 -46.34 36.29
N SER A 165 -10.51 -45.75 37.34
CA SER A 165 -10.95 -44.46 37.86
C SER A 165 -10.68 -43.36 36.84
N THR A 166 -11.73 -42.65 36.43
CA THR A 166 -11.66 -41.52 35.49
C THR A 166 -11.87 -40.20 36.22
N ALA A 167 -11.07 -39.18 35.90
CA ALA A 167 -11.27 -37.85 36.46
C ALA A 167 -12.42 -37.11 35.76
N GLU A 168 -13.17 -36.30 36.50
CA GLU A 168 -14.20 -35.41 35.93
C GLU A 168 -13.55 -34.36 35.02
N ALA A 169 -14.15 -34.12 33.85
CA ALA A 169 -13.70 -33.12 32.90
C ALA A 169 -14.38 -31.76 33.19
N SER A 170 -13.69 -30.66 32.90
CA SER A 170 -14.24 -29.32 33.13
C SER A 170 -15.48 -29.06 32.24
N PRO A 171 -16.44 -28.22 32.67
CA PRO A 171 -17.64 -27.93 31.90
C PRO A 171 -17.34 -27.40 30.47
N ALA A 172 -16.38 -26.49 30.33
CA ALA A 172 -15.96 -25.97 29.02
C ALA A 172 -15.39 -27.06 28.11
N LEU A 173 -14.60 -27.99 28.67
CA LEU A 173 -14.04 -29.11 27.92
C LEU A 173 -15.13 -30.10 27.49
N VAL A 174 -16.07 -30.43 28.38
CA VAL A 174 -17.23 -31.27 28.07
C VAL A 174 -18.05 -30.66 26.95
N GLU A 175 -18.33 -29.36 27.00
CA GLU A 175 -19.09 -28.68 25.94
C GLU A 175 -18.35 -28.68 24.59
N LEU A 176 -17.04 -28.44 24.59
CA LEU A 176 -16.22 -28.55 23.37
C LEU A 176 -16.25 -29.98 22.81
N MET A 177 -16.11 -31.00 23.66
CA MET A 177 -16.21 -32.41 23.24
C MET A 177 -17.61 -32.72 22.69
N THR A 178 -18.65 -32.13 23.27
CA THR A 178 -20.03 -32.32 22.82
C THR A 178 -20.25 -31.67 21.45
N ALA A 179 -19.69 -30.47 21.22
CA ALA A 179 -19.69 -29.81 19.91
C ALA A 179 -18.98 -30.65 18.83
N LEU A 180 -17.81 -31.20 19.15
CA LEU A 180 -17.08 -32.08 18.24
C LEU A 180 -17.82 -33.41 17.99
N TRP A 181 -18.48 -33.96 19.01
CA TRP A 181 -19.31 -35.16 18.88
C TRP A 181 -20.49 -34.91 17.95
N ALA A 182 -21.23 -33.82 18.16
CA ALA A 182 -22.37 -33.43 17.34
C ALA A 182 -21.93 -33.14 15.90
N LEU A 183 -20.80 -32.47 15.69
CA LEU A 183 -20.23 -32.24 14.36
C LEU A 183 -19.91 -33.55 13.64
N LEU A 184 -19.26 -34.50 14.33
CA LEU A 184 -18.87 -35.79 13.77
C LEU A 184 -20.09 -36.67 13.43
N HIS A 185 -21.15 -36.61 14.25
CA HIS A 185 -22.37 -37.39 14.07
C HIS A 185 -23.47 -36.64 13.30
N ARG A 186 -23.23 -35.40 12.87
CA ARG A 186 -24.18 -34.51 12.17
C ARG A 186 -25.48 -34.30 12.95
N GLN A 187 -25.35 -33.96 14.23
CA GLN A 187 -26.47 -33.65 15.12
C GLN A 187 -26.64 -32.13 15.25
N GLU A 188 -27.90 -31.66 15.27
CA GLU A 188 -28.23 -30.23 15.13
C GLU A 188 -28.29 -29.45 16.45
N THR A 189 -28.37 -30.12 17.60
CA THR A 189 -28.80 -29.46 18.85
C THR A 189 -27.78 -29.56 19.97
N LEU A 190 -27.30 -28.40 20.44
CA LEU A 190 -26.55 -28.26 21.68
C LEU A 190 -26.94 -26.96 22.39
N GLU A 191 -27.46 -27.09 23.62
CA GLU A 191 -27.55 -25.96 24.53
C GLU A 191 -26.15 -25.65 25.07
N SER A 192 -25.74 -24.39 24.96
CA SER A 192 -24.45 -23.93 25.48
C SER A 192 -24.57 -23.63 26.98
N VAL A 193 -23.72 -24.23 27.80
CA VAL A 193 -23.77 -24.11 29.28
C VAL A 193 -22.59 -23.28 29.80
N ALA A 194 -21.40 -23.48 29.26
CA ALA A 194 -20.16 -22.74 29.50
C ALA A 194 -19.94 -21.59 28.50
N GLY A 195 -20.95 -21.25 27.68
CA GLY A 195 -20.93 -20.09 26.80
C GLY A 195 -19.99 -20.21 25.60
N LEU A 196 -19.68 -21.43 25.13
CA LEU A 196 -18.88 -21.60 23.92
C LEU A 196 -19.67 -21.16 22.68
N PRO A 197 -19.01 -20.69 21.61
CA PRO A 197 -19.66 -20.35 20.36
C PRO A 197 -19.99 -21.62 19.54
N VAL A 198 -20.77 -22.53 20.12
CA VAL A 198 -21.01 -23.89 19.60
C VAL A 198 -21.56 -23.87 18.16
N GLN A 199 -22.52 -22.99 17.86
CA GLN A 199 -23.06 -22.86 16.51
C GLN A 199 -21.97 -22.52 15.48
N ARG A 200 -21.03 -21.63 15.83
CA ARG A 200 -19.89 -21.30 14.96
C ARG A 200 -18.96 -22.49 14.77
N LEU A 201 -18.78 -23.33 15.79
CA LEU A 201 -17.97 -24.55 15.69
C LEU A 201 -18.64 -25.60 14.82
N LEU A 202 -19.98 -25.73 14.88
CA LEU A 202 -20.76 -26.65 14.05
C LEU A 202 -20.77 -26.25 12.56
N GLU A 203 -20.65 -24.95 12.25
CA GLU A 203 -20.52 -24.44 10.88
C GLU A 203 -19.15 -24.79 10.22
N MET A 204 -18.18 -25.28 11.00
CA MET A 204 -16.80 -25.50 10.54
C MET A 204 -16.56 -26.94 10.09
N ARG A 205 -15.63 -27.12 9.13
CA ARG A 205 -15.14 -28.46 8.79
C ARG A 205 -14.36 -29.06 9.96
N LEU A 206 -14.63 -30.34 10.25
CA LEU A 206 -13.92 -31.12 11.29
C LEU A 206 -12.39 -31.02 11.15
N ARG A 207 -11.87 -31.12 9.92
CA ARG A 207 -10.43 -30.97 9.62
C ARG A 207 -9.86 -29.65 10.12
N SER A 208 -10.60 -28.57 9.96
CA SER A 208 -10.18 -27.22 10.36
C SER A 208 -10.07 -27.11 11.89
N LEU A 209 -11.03 -27.70 12.61
CA LEU A 209 -10.98 -27.78 14.08
C LEU A 209 -9.81 -28.65 14.58
N LEU A 210 -9.60 -29.82 13.97
CA LEU A 210 -8.48 -30.72 14.28
C LEU A 210 -7.11 -30.03 14.16
N LEU A 211 -6.96 -29.12 13.19
CA LEU A 211 -5.71 -28.40 12.97
C LEU A 211 -5.50 -27.23 13.93
N LYS A 212 -6.58 -26.59 14.40
CA LYS A 212 -6.50 -25.24 14.99
C LYS A 212 -6.82 -25.20 16.48
N LEU A 213 -7.66 -26.08 17.00
CA LEU A 213 -7.94 -26.11 18.43
C LEU A 213 -6.66 -26.34 19.26
N PRO A 214 -5.79 -27.33 18.94
CA PRO A 214 -4.53 -27.48 19.67
C PRO A 214 -3.59 -26.27 19.52
N ALA A 215 -3.67 -25.56 18.38
CA ALA A 215 -2.88 -24.37 18.15
C ALA A 215 -3.27 -23.22 19.08
N ILE A 216 -4.56 -23.09 19.46
CA ILE A 216 -5.00 -22.07 20.42
C ILE A 216 -4.37 -22.34 21.80
N GLY A 217 -4.49 -23.56 22.32
CA GLY A 217 -3.89 -23.94 23.61
C GLY A 217 -2.36 -23.88 23.63
N HIS A 218 -1.70 -24.01 22.47
CA HIS A 218 -0.25 -23.88 22.37
C HIS A 218 0.26 -22.49 22.75
N TRP A 219 -0.57 -21.44 22.65
CA TRP A 219 -0.14 -20.09 23.06
C TRP A 219 -0.38 -19.80 24.54
N ASP A 220 -1.22 -20.58 25.21
CA ASP A 220 -1.56 -20.32 26.61
C ASP A 220 -0.58 -20.97 27.60
N MET A 221 0.22 -21.95 27.18
CA MET A 221 1.07 -22.76 28.07
C MET A 221 2.57 -22.61 27.73
N PRO A 222 3.53 -23.07 28.58
CA PRO A 222 4.99 -23.13 28.30
C PRO A 222 5.43 -24.45 27.64
N GLU A 223 6.39 -24.44 26.69
CA GLU A 223 6.65 -25.55 25.73
C GLU A 223 6.96 -26.93 26.34
N SER A 224 7.53 -27.00 27.54
CA SER A 224 7.96 -28.28 28.12
C SER A 224 6.79 -29.13 28.64
N GLY A 225 6.67 -30.36 28.14
CA GLY A 225 5.86 -31.43 28.75
C GLY A 225 4.35 -31.40 28.46
N ARG A 226 3.88 -30.59 27.50
CA ARG A 226 2.44 -30.51 27.20
C ARG A 226 1.91 -31.72 26.46
N THR A 227 0.74 -32.20 26.90
CA THR A 227 -0.03 -33.23 26.21
C THR A 227 -1.09 -32.61 25.30
N THR A 228 -1.65 -33.39 24.37
CA THR A 228 -2.81 -32.94 23.58
C THR A 228 -4.01 -32.60 24.46
N SER A 229 -4.17 -33.29 25.60
CA SER A 229 -5.22 -32.99 26.57
C SER A 229 -5.11 -31.57 27.11
N ASP A 230 -3.90 -31.16 27.49
CA ASP A 230 -3.65 -29.82 28.02
C ASP A 230 -3.95 -28.74 26.98
N LEU A 231 -3.55 -28.97 25.73
CA LEU A 231 -3.78 -28.04 24.63
C LEU A 231 -5.27 -27.87 24.32
N VAL A 232 -6.04 -28.97 24.33
CA VAL A 232 -7.48 -28.93 24.06
C VAL A 232 -8.24 -28.34 25.25
N SER A 233 -7.82 -28.63 26.49
CA SER A 233 -8.40 -28.00 27.69
C SER A 233 -8.19 -26.48 27.67
N ALA A 234 -6.96 -26.01 27.42
CA ALA A 234 -6.68 -24.58 27.30
C ALA A 234 -7.46 -23.92 26.15
N ALA A 235 -7.65 -24.62 25.02
CA ALA A 235 -8.48 -24.12 23.94
C ALA A 235 -9.96 -24.01 24.33
N SER A 236 -10.48 -24.96 25.12
CA SER A 236 -11.86 -24.91 25.63
C SER A 236 -12.07 -23.73 26.58
N GLU A 237 -11.11 -23.46 27.47
CA GLU A 237 -11.14 -22.32 28.40
C GLU A 237 -11.02 -20.98 27.66
N ALA A 238 -10.18 -20.91 26.63
CA ALA A 238 -10.06 -19.73 25.78
C ALA A 238 -11.34 -19.43 24.97
N LEU A 239 -12.22 -20.41 24.78
CA LEU A 239 -13.49 -20.26 24.06
C LEU A 239 -14.71 -20.16 24.99
N ALA A 240 -14.54 -20.41 26.29
CA ALA A 240 -15.59 -20.28 27.29
C ALA A 240 -16.01 -18.81 27.49
N ASP A 241 -17.24 -18.61 27.96
CA ASP A 241 -17.83 -17.29 28.23
C ASP A 241 -17.64 -16.32 27.04
N TRP A 242 -17.88 -16.81 25.83
CA TRP A 242 -17.56 -16.11 24.60
C TRP A 242 -18.25 -14.73 24.52
N PRO A 243 -17.54 -13.64 24.12
CA PRO A 243 -16.14 -13.58 23.68
C PRO A 243 -15.11 -13.30 24.79
N THR A 244 -15.54 -13.17 26.05
CA THR A 244 -14.71 -12.70 27.17
C THR A 244 -13.54 -13.64 27.46
N GLY A 245 -13.75 -14.96 27.43
CA GLY A 245 -12.67 -15.93 27.62
C GLY A 245 -11.56 -15.79 26.57
N PHE A 246 -11.93 -15.49 25.33
CA PHE A 246 -10.98 -15.29 24.24
C PHE A 246 -10.17 -14.00 24.42
N HIS A 247 -10.81 -12.92 24.87
CA HIS A 247 -10.11 -11.67 25.21
C HIS A 247 -9.16 -11.84 26.41
N GLY A 248 -9.56 -12.63 27.41
CA GLY A 248 -8.71 -13.02 28.53
C GLY A 248 -7.48 -13.80 28.07
N PHE A 249 -7.67 -14.77 27.17
CA PHE A 249 -6.58 -15.51 26.52
C PHE A 249 -5.63 -14.58 25.75
N LEU A 250 -6.15 -13.70 24.87
CA LEU A 250 -5.33 -12.76 24.11
C LEU A 250 -4.54 -11.81 25.02
N SER A 251 -5.14 -11.37 26.12
CA SER A 251 -4.47 -10.54 27.14
C SER A 251 -3.30 -11.27 27.78
N ARG A 252 -3.47 -12.55 28.17
CA ARG A 252 -2.38 -13.37 28.74
C ARG A 252 -1.24 -13.59 27.74
N VAL A 253 -1.56 -13.87 26.47
CA VAL A 253 -0.57 -14.08 25.41
C VAL A 253 0.20 -12.77 25.12
N GLY A 254 -0.51 -11.66 24.96
CA GLY A 254 0.10 -10.38 24.64
C GLY A 254 0.98 -9.84 25.77
N ARG A 255 0.59 -10.02 27.04
CA ARG A 255 1.40 -9.61 28.21
C ARG A 255 2.70 -10.40 28.27
N ARG A 256 2.68 -11.71 28.02
CA ARG A 256 3.90 -12.55 27.94
C ARG A 256 4.85 -12.09 26.84
N ALA A 257 4.32 -11.77 25.67
CA ALA A 257 5.11 -11.25 24.55
C ALA A 257 5.70 -9.86 24.82
N THR A 258 5.10 -9.07 25.72
CA THR A 258 5.62 -7.76 26.12
C THR A 258 6.74 -7.85 27.15
N LEU A 259 6.77 -8.93 27.94
CA LEU A 259 7.77 -9.18 29.00
C LEU A 259 9.03 -9.90 28.49
N SER A 260 8.99 -10.51 27.29
CA SER A 260 10.15 -11.20 26.71
C SER A 260 11.22 -10.22 26.23
N ASP A 261 12.46 -10.42 26.69
CA ASP A 261 13.63 -9.56 26.46
C ASP A 261 14.13 -9.51 24.99
N GLU A 262 13.57 -10.32 24.08
CA GLU A 262 14.01 -10.44 22.67
C GLU A 262 13.58 -9.29 21.74
N GLY A 263 13.27 -8.14 22.32
CA GLY A 263 13.10 -6.87 21.64
C GLY A 263 11.67 -6.36 21.68
N LEU A 264 11.55 -5.04 21.80
CA LEU A 264 10.29 -4.30 21.87
C LEU A 264 9.27 -4.82 20.84
N PRO A 265 8.07 -5.25 21.29
CA PRO A 265 7.02 -5.75 20.41
C PRO A 265 6.76 -4.76 19.27
N GLY A 266 6.48 -5.27 18.08
CA GLY A 266 6.10 -4.40 16.97
C GLY A 266 4.89 -3.55 17.33
N PHE A 267 4.89 -2.28 16.93
CA PHE A 267 3.83 -1.31 17.28
C PHE A 267 2.37 -1.73 17.01
N GLY A 268 2.16 -2.57 15.99
CA GLY A 268 0.82 -2.91 15.52
C GLY A 268 0.32 -4.18 16.19
N LEU A 269 -1.00 -4.25 16.44
CA LEU A 269 -1.65 -5.42 17.05
C LEU A 269 -1.18 -6.73 16.41
N ARG A 270 -1.30 -6.83 15.08
CA ARG A 270 -0.84 -8.01 14.34
C ARG A 270 0.63 -8.37 14.60
N LYS A 271 1.52 -7.38 14.75
CA LYS A 271 2.95 -7.65 14.98
C LYS A 271 3.22 -8.19 16.38
N GLN A 272 2.47 -7.74 17.38
CA GLN A 272 2.60 -8.25 18.75
C GLN A 272 2.12 -9.71 18.86
N PHE A 273 1.17 -10.08 18.00
CA PHE A 273 0.63 -11.43 17.92
C PHE A 273 1.06 -12.15 16.63
N ASP A 274 2.22 -11.85 16.03
CA ASP A 274 2.50 -12.26 14.63
C ASP A 274 2.48 -13.79 14.45
N GLN A 275 3.09 -14.53 15.38
CA GLN A 275 3.11 -15.99 15.32
C GLN A 275 1.70 -16.60 15.49
N LEU A 276 0.97 -16.19 16.53
CA LEU A 276 -0.45 -16.56 16.74
C LEU A 276 -1.30 -16.22 15.51
N TYR A 277 -1.18 -14.99 15.00
CA TYR A 277 -1.96 -14.48 13.88
C TYR A 277 -1.67 -15.26 12.59
N ASN A 278 -0.40 -15.56 12.31
CA ASN A 278 -0.02 -16.31 11.13
C ASN A 278 -0.51 -17.76 11.23
N GLN A 279 -0.36 -18.39 12.39
CA GLN A 279 -0.78 -19.77 12.62
C GLN A 279 -2.29 -19.92 12.58
N LEU A 280 -3.07 -19.02 13.19
CA LEU A 280 -4.53 -19.11 13.25
C LEU A 280 -5.21 -18.59 11.98
N PHE A 281 -4.79 -17.45 11.44
CA PHE A 281 -5.56 -16.74 10.40
C PHE A 281 -4.95 -16.76 8.99
N ARG A 282 -3.64 -17.05 8.83
CA ARG A 282 -3.01 -17.12 7.49
C ARG A 282 -2.75 -18.52 6.98
N ALA A 283 -2.71 -19.54 7.84
CA ALA A 283 -2.38 -20.89 7.39
C ALA A 283 -3.37 -21.36 6.32
N GLN A 284 -2.83 -21.76 5.17
CA GLN A 284 -3.51 -22.04 3.90
C GLN A 284 -4.58 -23.15 3.97
N SER A 285 -4.62 -23.90 5.06
CA SER A 285 -5.48 -25.07 5.26
C SER A 285 -6.91 -24.77 5.69
N CYS A 286 -7.21 -23.56 6.21
CA CYS A 286 -8.47 -23.33 6.96
C CYS A 286 -9.31 -22.10 6.53
N GLY A 287 -9.03 -21.49 5.37
CA GLY A 287 -9.94 -20.54 4.68
C GLY A 287 -10.54 -19.42 5.53
N SER A 288 -11.77 -19.01 5.16
CA SER A 288 -12.61 -18.00 5.85
C SER A 288 -13.35 -18.53 7.09
N GLU A 289 -13.19 -19.81 7.45
CA GLU A 289 -13.92 -20.46 8.55
C GLU A 289 -13.56 -19.87 9.93
N PHE A 290 -12.38 -19.24 10.05
CA PHE A 290 -11.93 -18.56 11.27
C PHE A 290 -12.08 -17.03 11.17
N ASP A 291 -12.87 -16.54 10.22
CA ASP A 291 -13.07 -15.11 10.04
C ASP A 291 -13.71 -14.48 11.26
N TRP A 292 -14.68 -15.16 11.89
CA TRP A 292 -15.32 -14.71 13.13
C TRP A 292 -14.31 -14.55 14.29
N LEU A 293 -13.38 -15.49 14.44
CA LEU A 293 -12.32 -15.44 15.46
C LEU A 293 -11.31 -14.31 15.16
N ARG A 294 -10.99 -14.09 13.89
CA ARG A 294 -10.13 -12.96 13.49
C ARG A 294 -10.83 -11.62 13.74
N ASP A 295 -12.12 -11.52 13.44
CA ASP A 295 -12.88 -10.30 13.63
C ASP A 295 -13.00 -9.98 15.13
N GLU A 296 -13.16 -10.99 15.98
CA GLU A 296 -13.07 -10.83 17.43
C GLU A 296 -11.67 -10.39 17.89
N PHE A 297 -10.60 -10.99 17.34
CA PHE A 297 -9.22 -10.54 17.61
C PHE A 297 -9.01 -9.06 17.25
N VAL A 298 -9.61 -8.59 16.15
CA VAL A 298 -9.56 -7.17 15.77
C VAL A 298 -10.40 -6.33 16.74
N ARG A 299 -11.57 -6.81 17.15
CA ARG A 299 -12.43 -6.12 18.14
C ARG A 299 -11.70 -5.94 19.47
N PHE A 300 -11.11 -6.99 20.02
CA PHE A 300 -10.24 -6.95 21.20
C PHE A 300 -9.18 -5.84 21.10
N GLY A 301 -8.49 -5.75 19.96
CA GLY A 301 -7.48 -4.72 19.73
C GLY A 301 -8.03 -3.29 19.73
N LEU A 302 -9.30 -3.09 19.35
CA LEU A 302 -9.95 -1.78 19.30
C LEU A 302 -10.59 -1.37 20.63
N THR A 303 -11.03 -2.34 21.44
CA THR A 303 -11.87 -2.10 22.63
C THR A 303 -11.14 -2.34 23.95
N GLU A 304 -10.18 -3.26 24.02
CA GLU A 304 -9.62 -3.74 25.29
C GLU A 304 -8.09 -3.72 25.36
N TRP A 305 -7.39 -3.95 24.24
CA TRP A 305 -5.95 -4.21 24.32
C TRP A 305 -5.11 -3.03 24.80
N GLY A 306 -5.33 -1.83 24.25
CA GLY A 306 -4.66 -0.59 24.68
C GLY A 306 -3.13 -0.52 24.51
N GLU A 307 -2.43 -1.62 24.18
CA GLU A 307 -0.97 -1.69 24.03
C GLU A 307 -0.51 -1.66 22.56
N ALA A 308 -1.43 -1.51 21.60
CA ALA A 308 -1.09 -1.47 20.17
C ALA A 308 -2.08 -0.64 19.36
N VAL A 309 -1.62 -0.11 18.22
CA VAL A 309 -2.55 0.43 17.21
C VAL A 309 -2.97 -0.67 16.24
N VAL A 310 -4.27 -0.72 15.96
CA VAL A 310 -4.85 -1.58 14.94
C VAL A 310 -4.69 -0.93 13.56
N ASP A 311 -4.00 -1.62 12.64
CA ASP A 311 -3.80 -1.14 11.26
C ASP A 311 -5.12 -1.21 10.48
N LYS A 312 -5.38 -0.19 9.64
CA LYS A 312 -6.59 -0.14 8.79
C LYS A 312 -6.73 -1.34 7.86
N LYS A 313 -5.63 -1.99 7.49
CA LYS A 313 -5.60 -3.19 6.65
C LYS A 313 -6.19 -4.44 7.32
N LEU A 314 -6.37 -4.44 8.64
CA LEU A 314 -6.99 -5.56 9.36
C LEU A 314 -8.52 -5.53 9.32
N PHE A 315 -9.13 -4.41 8.89
CA PHE A 315 -10.58 -4.27 8.85
C PHE A 315 -11.16 -4.95 7.59
N ARG A 316 -12.20 -5.77 7.78
CA ARG A 316 -12.99 -6.38 6.68
C ARG A 316 -14.43 -5.82 6.56
N GLY A 317 -14.84 -4.88 7.41
CA GLY A 317 -16.22 -4.37 7.47
C GLY A 317 -16.39 -3.11 8.33
N GLU A 318 -17.64 -2.83 8.70
CA GLU A 318 -18.13 -1.56 9.28
C GLU A 318 -17.49 -1.10 10.60
N GLN A 319 -17.79 0.16 10.92
CA GLN A 319 -17.26 0.96 12.04
C GLN A 319 -17.56 0.34 13.41
N CYS A 320 -16.64 -0.49 13.92
CA CYS A 320 -16.61 -0.77 15.37
C CYS A 320 -16.24 0.49 16.15
N THR A 321 -16.88 0.68 17.31
CA THR A 321 -16.49 1.67 18.31
C THR A 321 -15.02 1.46 18.70
N ARG A 322 -14.17 2.41 18.35
CA ARG A 322 -12.74 2.35 18.67
C ARG A 322 -12.48 3.12 19.95
N ARG A 323 -12.29 2.38 21.04
CA ARG A 323 -11.82 2.92 22.32
C ARG A 323 -10.37 3.35 22.16
N TYR A 324 -9.51 2.44 21.73
CA TYR A 324 -8.09 2.72 21.53
C TYR A 324 -7.82 3.23 20.12
N VAL A 325 -7.24 4.42 20.01
CA VAL A 325 -6.99 5.10 18.73
C VAL A 325 -5.57 5.64 18.63
N SER A 326 -5.08 5.77 17.40
CA SER A 326 -3.80 6.44 17.15
C SER A 326 -3.89 7.94 17.43
N LYS A 327 -2.75 8.58 17.73
CA LYS A 327 -2.65 10.05 17.86
C LYS A 327 -3.27 10.81 16.68
N ALA A 328 -3.06 10.34 15.45
CA ALA A 328 -3.60 11.01 14.26
C ALA A 328 -5.13 10.94 14.19
N GLU A 329 -5.70 9.81 14.62
CA GLU A 329 -7.15 9.64 14.69
C GLU A 329 -7.76 10.47 15.83
N LEU A 330 -7.10 10.50 17.00
CA LEU A 330 -7.53 11.34 18.12
C LEU A 330 -7.51 12.83 17.73
N ALA A 331 -6.44 13.31 17.09
CA ALA A 331 -6.35 14.68 16.61
C ALA A 331 -7.51 15.05 15.67
N LYS A 332 -7.88 14.12 14.78
CA LYS A 332 -9.04 14.27 13.89
C LYS A 332 -10.37 14.34 14.67
N ARG A 333 -10.56 13.50 15.70
CA ARG A 333 -11.77 13.52 16.55
C ARG A 333 -11.90 14.83 17.33
N LEU A 334 -10.77 15.36 17.82
CA LEU A 334 -10.71 16.62 18.58
C LEU A 334 -10.69 17.88 17.69
N GLY A 335 -10.54 17.74 16.37
CA GLY A 335 -10.48 18.88 15.45
C GLY A 335 -9.19 19.70 15.53
N VAL A 336 -8.10 19.11 16.02
CA VAL A 336 -6.78 19.76 16.19
C VAL A 336 -5.70 19.10 15.33
N SER A 337 -4.57 19.79 15.15
CA SER A 337 -3.43 19.21 14.43
C SER A 337 -2.71 18.14 15.30
N PRO A 338 -2.08 17.12 14.70
CA PRO A 338 -1.25 16.16 15.44
C PRO A 338 -0.05 16.79 16.17
N VAL A 339 0.36 18.00 15.77
CA VAL A 339 1.44 18.79 16.40
C VAL A 339 0.93 19.42 17.70
N THR A 340 -0.26 20.04 17.65
CA THR A 340 -0.94 20.59 18.84
C THR A 340 -1.17 19.52 19.89
N LEU A 341 -1.69 18.35 19.48
CA LEU A 341 -1.94 17.23 20.39
C LEU A 341 -0.64 16.70 21.02
N ARG A 342 0.49 16.76 20.31
CA ARG A 342 1.81 16.40 20.87
C ARG A 342 2.26 17.41 21.93
N LYS A 343 2.05 18.70 21.70
CA LYS A 343 2.38 19.75 22.69
C LYS A 343 1.53 19.60 23.95
N TRP A 344 0.22 19.40 23.81
CA TRP A 344 -0.66 19.13 24.95
C TRP A 344 -0.18 17.94 25.78
N HIS A 345 0.29 16.87 25.14
CA HIS A 345 0.87 15.76 25.85
C HIS A 345 2.19 16.10 26.56
N GLN A 346 3.06 16.89 25.94
CA GLN A 346 4.33 17.33 26.55
C GLN A 346 4.12 18.29 27.72
N GLU A 347 3.05 19.09 27.68
CA GLU A 347 2.66 20.05 28.72
C GLU A 347 1.81 19.40 29.83
N GLY A 348 1.52 18.10 29.75
CA GLY A 348 0.72 17.37 30.74
C GLY A 348 -0.79 17.65 30.68
N LEU A 349 -1.26 18.29 29.61
CA LEU A 349 -2.68 18.62 29.40
C LEU A 349 -3.50 17.42 28.91
N ILE A 350 -2.87 16.47 28.21
CA ILE A 350 -3.48 15.20 27.78
C ILE A 350 -2.51 14.04 28.01
N GLU A 351 -3.01 12.94 28.54
CA GLU A 351 -2.21 11.73 28.71
C GLU A 351 -2.30 10.81 27.48
N LEU A 352 -1.20 10.67 26.74
CA LEU A 352 -1.08 9.70 25.65
C LEU A 352 -0.17 8.55 26.10
N LYS A 353 -0.61 7.32 25.88
CA LYS A 353 0.22 6.15 26.18
C LYS A 353 1.29 5.97 25.13
N ALA A 354 2.55 6.05 25.55
CA ALA A 354 3.71 5.83 24.69
C ALA A 354 3.96 4.34 24.48
N ILE A 355 4.05 3.93 23.21
CA ILE A 355 4.44 2.58 22.80
C ILE A 355 5.82 2.70 22.14
N PRO A 356 6.89 2.28 22.84
CA PRO A 356 8.23 2.27 22.29
C PRO A 356 8.32 1.27 21.14
N THR A 357 8.99 1.66 20.05
CA THR A 357 9.27 0.78 18.91
C THR A 357 10.75 0.87 18.57
N LYS A 358 11.29 -0.12 17.84
CA LYS A 358 12.71 -0.15 17.45
C LYS A 358 13.24 1.11 16.75
N ARG A 359 12.38 1.94 16.13
CA ARG A 359 12.78 3.15 15.36
C ARG A 359 12.21 4.47 15.90
N GLN A 360 11.09 4.43 16.61
CA GLN A 360 10.36 5.64 17.02
C GLN A 360 9.37 5.35 18.16
N VAL A 361 9.06 6.34 18.99
CA VAL A 361 7.93 6.25 19.92
C VAL A 361 6.65 6.57 19.17
N ARG A 362 5.62 5.75 19.39
CA ARG A 362 4.28 6.02 18.88
C ARG A 362 3.30 6.07 20.03
N TYR A 363 2.08 6.56 19.78
CA TYR A 363 1.12 6.86 20.85
C TYR A 363 -0.22 6.21 20.57
N VAL A 364 -0.80 5.62 21.62
CA VAL A 364 -2.19 5.16 21.69
C VAL A 364 -2.94 6.02 22.70
N ALA A 365 -4.16 6.38 22.35
CA ALA A 365 -5.07 7.11 23.20
C ALA A 365 -6.29 6.25 23.49
N ASP A 366 -6.70 6.19 24.76
CA ASP A 366 -8.01 5.70 25.16
C ASP A 366 -9.04 6.82 25.02
N SER A 367 -9.89 6.74 24.01
CA SER A 367 -10.91 7.77 23.75
C SER A 367 -12.03 7.85 24.80
N GLN A 368 -12.07 6.93 25.77
CA GLN A 368 -12.97 6.98 26.91
C GLN A 368 -12.31 7.54 28.16
N ASP A 369 -11.01 7.80 28.15
CA ASP A 369 -10.29 8.36 29.30
C ASP A 369 -10.58 9.86 29.43
N GLU A 370 -11.01 10.28 30.62
CA GLU A 370 -11.29 11.68 30.93
C GLU A 370 -10.04 12.56 30.77
N ARG A 371 -8.84 12.01 30.97
CA ARG A 371 -7.55 12.71 30.79
C ARG A 371 -7.18 12.94 29.32
N ILE A 372 -7.96 12.40 28.39
CA ILE A 372 -7.81 12.59 26.95
C ILE A 372 -8.80 13.65 26.42
N GLN A 373 -9.64 14.19 27.31
CA GLN A 373 -10.47 15.34 26.95
C GLN A 373 -9.61 16.56 26.65
N PRO A 374 -10.01 17.37 25.67
CA PRO A 374 -9.37 18.65 25.42
C PRO A 374 -9.44 19.53 26.69
N PRO A 375 -8.44 20.40 26.91
CA PRO A 375 -8.47 21.34 28.04
C PRO A 375 -9.76 22.15 28.03
N ALA A 376 -10.34 22.38 29.21
CA ALA A 376 -11.63 23.08 29.35
C ALA A 376 -11.68 24.36 28.48
N PRO A 377 -12.80 24.64 27.79
CA PRO A 377 -12.96 25.85 27.01
C PRO A 377 -12.70 27.06 27.90
N ALA A 378 -11.69 27.85 27.56
CA ALA A 378 -11.51 29.14 28.21
C ALA A 378 -12.71 30.03 27.88
N GLU A 379 -13.17 30.81 28.85
CA GLU A 379 -14.11 31.88 28.58
C GLU A 379 -13.43 32.92 27.69
N GLY A 380 -14.04 33.26 26.55
CA GLY A 380 -13.46 34.22 25.64
C GLY A 380 -14.20 34.36 24.32
N GLU A 381 -13.82 35.41 23.58
CA GLU A 381 -14.38 35.75 22.28
C GLU A 381 -13.91 34.75 21.21
N VAL A 382 -14.87 34.17 20.49
CA VAL A 382 -14.62 33.27 19.35
C VAL A 382 -14.88 34.03 18.06
N MET A 383 -13.89 34.07 17.19
CA MET A 383 -13.98 34.72 15.88
C MET A 383 -14.18 33.69 14.77
N GLU A 384 -15.11 33.95 13.86
CA GLU A 384 -15.25 33.17 12.64
C GLU A 384 -14.02 33.32 11.73
N THR A 385 -13.77 32.35 10.85
CA THR A 385 -12.56 32.28 10.02
C THR A 385 -12.26 33.57 9.25
N ARG A 386 -13.27 34.24 8.68
CA ARG A 386 -13.07 35.51 7.95
C ARG A 386 -12.69 36.65 8.90
N ALA A 387 -13.36 36.74 10.05
CA ALA A 387 -13.06 37.75 11.06
C ALA A 387 -11.67 37.55 11.67
N ALA A 388 -11.29 36.29 11.95
CA ALA A 388 -9.95 35.93 12.43
C ALA A 388 -8.85 36.24 11.41
N ALA A 389 -9.10 35.98 10.12
CA ALA A 389 -8.17 36.31 9.04
C ALA A 389 -7.96 37.82 8.89
N ALA A 390 -9.05 38.59 8.94
CA ALA A 390 -8.99 40.05 8.94
C ALA A 390 -8.28 40.59 10.18
N TYR A 391 -8.54 40.00 11.36
CA TYR A 391 -7.90 40.37 12.62
C TYR A 391 -6.37 40.21 12.60
N LEU A 392 -5.89 39.11 12.01
CA LEU A 392 -4.45 38.87 11.85
C LEU A 392 -3.84 39.53 10.60
N GLY A 393 -4.64 40.05 9.67
CA GLY A 393 -4.13 40.61 8.41
C GLY A 393 -3.51 39.56 7.48
N VAL A 394 -4.03 38.32 7.49
CA VAL A 394 -3.55 37.23 6.62
C VAL A 394 -4.68 36.65 5.77
N PRO A 395 -4.42 36.13 4.56
CA PRO A 395 -5.46 35.48 3.76
C PRO A 395 -6.08 34.27 4.48
N VAL A 396 -7.39 34.04 4.31
CA VAL A 396 -8.12 32.90 4.90
C VAL A 396 -7.45 31.55 4.59
N SER A 397 -6.94 31.37 3.37
CA SER A 397 -6.23 30.15 2.96
C SER A 397 -4.94 29.94 3.75
N VAL A 398 -4.22 31.01 4.08
CA VAL A 398 -2.98 30.98 4.88
C VAL A 398 -3.31 30.68 6.33
N LEU A 399 -4.32 31.35 6.89
CA LEU A 399 -4.77 31.12 8.26
C LEU A 399 -5.17 29.65 8.50
N ASN A 400 -5.98 29.09 7.59
CA ASN A 400 -6.38 27.68 7.67
C ASN A 400 -5.17 26.75 7.56
N ARG A 401 -4.17 27.09 6.74
CA ARG A 401 -2.95 26.29 6.63
C ARG A 401 -2.11 26.33 7.92
N LEU A 402 -1.94 27.52 8.50
CA LEU A 402 -1.21 27.71 9.76
C LEU A 402 -1.86 26.95 10.92
N LYS A 403 -3.20 26.89 10.96
CA LYS A 403 -3.93 26.03 11.89
C LYS A 403 -3.69 24.54 11.62
N ALA A 404 -3.70 24.14 10.34
CA ALA A 404 -3.48 22.74 9.94
C ALA A 404 -2.05 22.25 10.24
N THR A 405 -1.03 23.11 10.15
CA THR A 405 0.36 22.78 10.51
C THR A 405 0.63 22.82 12.00
N GLY A 406 -0.24 23.48 12.76
CA GLY A 406 0.03 23.81 14.16
C GLY A 406 1.03 24.94 14.34
N ALA A 407 1.38 25.69 13.28
CA ALA A 407 2.12 26.94 13.40
C ALA A 407 1.32 28.00 14.16
N LEU A 408 -0.01 28.03 13.94
CA LEU A 408 -0.96 28.68 14.82
C LEU A 408 -1.42 27.67 15.87
N GLU A 409 -1.05 27.93 17.13
CA GLU A 409 -1.36 27.07 18.25
C GLU A 409 -2.80 27.31 18.72
N ALA A 410 -3.62 26.26 18.71
CA ALA A 410 -4.95 26.29 19.32
C ALA A 410 -4.83 25.85 20.79
N ARG A 411 -4.48 26.77 21.68
CA ARG A 411 -4.36 26.48 23.12
C ARG A 411 -5.71 26.55 23.82
N HIS A 412 -6.65 27.33 23.27
CA HIS A 412 -7.96 27.52 23.85
C HIS A 412 -9.00 26.71 23.07
N GLN A 413 -9.76 25.87 23.78
CA GLN A 413 -10.81 25.08 23.16
C GLN A 413 -12.02 25.96 22.84
N LEU A 414 -12.56 25.82 21.62
CA LEU A 414 -13.75 26.53 21.20
C LEU A 414 -15.02 25.82 21.69
N ARG A 415 -16.00 26.57 22.18
CA ARG A 415 -17.36 26.04 22.44
C ARG A 415 -18.05 25.57 21.15
N GLN A 416 -17.71 26.15 20.00
CA GLN A 416 -18.21 25.73 18.69
C GLN A 416 -17.08 25.15 17.83
N ARG A 417 -17.37 24.11 17.03
CA ARG A 417 -16.37 23.38 16.21
C ARG A 417 -15.66 24.24 15.15
N HIS A 418 -16.12 25.47 14.92
CA HIS A 418 -15.64 26.36 13.88
C HIS A 418 -15.16 27.69 14.47
N GLY A 419 -14.05 28.22 13.94
CA GLY A 419 -13.49 29.51 14.34
C GLY A 419 -12.10 29.43 14.99
N PHE A 420 -11.74 30.53 15.65
CA PHE A 420 -10.47 30.77 16.32
C PHE A 420 -10.74 31.52 17.63
N HIS A 421 -10.05 31.13 18.70
CA HIS A 421 -10.16 31.81 19.98
C HIS A 421 -9.31 33.07 19.94
N ARG A 422 -9.85 34.21 20.38
CA ARG A 422 -9.14 35.48 20.33
C ARG A 422 -7.77 35.42 21.03
N ALA A 423 -7.69 34.78 22.19
CA ALA A 423 -6.41 34.64 22.90
C ALA A 423 -5.35 33.81 22.14
N ASP A 424 -5.76 32.84 21.29
CA ASP A 424 -4.82 32.12 20.43
C ASP A 424 -4.30 33.01 19.30
N LEU A 425 -5.17 33.84 18.73
CA LEU A 425 -4.80 34.83 17.72
C LEU A 425 -3.87 35.89 18.32
N ASP A 426 -4.16 36.36 19.53
CA ASP A 426 -3.35 37.34 20.26
C ASP A 426 -1.98 36.77 20.61
N ALA A 427 -1.90 35.53 21.11
CA ALA A 427 -0.64 34.86 21.39
C ALA A 427 0.18 34.66 20.11
N PHE A 428 -0.47 34.27 19.00
CA PHE A 428 0.20 34.15 17.71
C PHE A 428 0.73 35.50 17.19
N ARG A 429 -0.08 36.56 17.29
CA ARG A 429 0.30 37.93 16.92
C ARG A 429 1.47 38.41 17.77
N ALA A 430 1.41 38.24 19.08
CA ALA A 430 2.47 38.63 20.01
C ALA A 430 3.79 37.91 19.69
N ARG A 431 3.75 36.62 19.36
CA ARG A 431 4.93 35.85 18.96
C ARG A 431 5.59 36.40 17.68
N LEU A 432 4.81 36.73 16.66
CA LEU A 432 5.36 37.32 15.44
C LEU A 432 5.92 38.74 15.69
N LEU A 433 5.21 39.56 16.45
CA LEU A 433 5.66 40.92 16.78
C LEU A 433 6.93 40.92 17.65
N ALA A 434 7.09 39.95 18.56
CA ALA A 434 8.30 39.80 19.37
C ALA A 434 9.56 39.51 18.54
N LEU A 435 9.41 38.94 17.34
CA LEU A 435 10.50 38.67 16.40
C LEU A 435 10.87 39.91 15.55
N CYS A 436 10.16 41.03 15.72
CA CYS A 436 10.32 42.24 14.91
C CYS A 436 10.87 43.39 15.77
N PRO A 437 12.05 43.95 15.46
CA PRO A 437 12.61 45.07 16.22
C PRO A 437 11.74 46.33 16.12
N ALA A 438 11.92 47.24 17.09
CA ALA A 438 11.16 48.47 17.35
C ALA A 438 11.04 49.41 16.12
N PRO A 439 10.14 50.42 16.12
CA PRO A 439 9.66 51.06 14.91
C PRO A 439 10.76 51.72 14.06
N LEU A 440 10.72 51.46 12.75
CA LEU A 440 11.66 52.03 11.78
C LEU A 440 11.40 53.54 11.60
N LEU A 441 12.41 54.36 11.90
CA LEU A 441 12.44 55.77 11.47
C LEU A 441 12.66 55.80 9.95
N ALA A 442 11.70 56.39 9.24
CA ALA A 442 11.66 56.44 7.78
C ALA A 442 12.87 57.17 7.20
N SER A 443 13.93 56.43 6.85
CA SER A 443 14.80 56.76 5.73
C SER A 443 15.76 55.60 5.46
N GLN A 444 15.75 55.16 4.20
CA GLN A 444 16.64 54.19 3.53
C GLN A 444 16.14 52.72 3.42
N LEU A 445 15.95 52.34 2.14
CA LEU A 445 16.16 51.03 1.49
C LEU A 445 14.97 50.08 1.28
N ASP A 446 15.08 49.36 0.15
CA ASP A 446 14.17 48.40 -0.50
C ASP A 446 13.44 47.43 0.45
N THR A 447 12.35 47.89 1.07
CA THR A 447 11.52 47.10 1.98
C THR A 447 10.11 46.90 1.45
N VAL A 448 9.47 45.81 1.88
CA VAL A 448 8.08 45.47 1.56
C VAL A 448 7.34 45.02 2.82
N ASP A 449 6.10 45.47 2.96
CA ASP A 449 5.24 45.14 4.09
C ASP A 449 4.62 43.72 3.95
N PHE A 450 4.31 43.10 5.09
CA PHE A 450 3.85 41.72 5.16
C PHE A 450 2.54 41.47 4.41
N GLU A 451 1.60 42.42 4.45
CA GLU A 451 0.32 42.30 3.72
C GLU A 451 0.58 42.22 2.22
N ARG A 452 1.40 43.14 1.71
CA ARG A 452 1.79 43.21 0.30
C ARG A 452 2.53 41.95 -0.14
N ILE A 453 3.39 41.37 0.71
CA ILE A 453 4.02 40.07 0.42
C ILE A 453 2.96 38.98 0.22
N LEU A 454 2.05 38.81 1.17
CA LEU A 454 1.05 37.74 1.10
C LEU A 454 0.01 37.96 -0.01
N ARG A 455 -0.23 39.22 -0.43
CA ARG A 455 -1.19 39.58 -1.48
C ARG A 455 -0.59 39.55 -2.89
N GLU A 456 0.56 40.16 -3.09
CA GLU A 456 1.11 40.47 -4.44
C GLU A 456 2.22 39.51 -4.88
N TYR A 457 2.97 38.89 -3.97
CA TYR A 457 4.05 37.97 -4.36
C TYR A 457 3.51 36.60 -4.78
N ARG A 458 4.01 36.11 -5.92
CA ARG A 458 3.67 34.81 -6.48
C ARG A 458 4.48 33.70 -5.80
N PHE A 459 3.89 33.12 -4.76
CA PHE A 459 4.34 31.89 -4.10
C PHE A 459 3.67 30.61 -4.68
N HIS A 460 2.92 30.74 -5.78
CA HIS A 460 2.10 29.71 -6.45
C HIS A 460 0.93 29.12 -5.66
N ASN A 461 1.13 28.75 -4.38
CA ASN A 461 0.09 28.13 -3.57
C ASN A 461 0.03 28.69 -2.14
N ALA A 462 -1.04 28.36 -1.42
CA ALA A 462 -1.25 28.81 -0.05
C ALA A 462 -0.29 28.14 0.96
N ASP A 463 0.27 26.98 0.64
CA ASP A 463 1.23 26.26 1.49
C ASP A 463 2.57 26.99 1.57
N HIS A 464 3.07 27.53 0.45
CA HIS A 464 4.29 28.35 0.43
C HIS A 464 4.08 29.73 1.08
N LYS A 465 2.87 30.31 0.96
CA LYS A 465 2.53 31.52 1.70
C LYS A 465 2.52 31.28 3.21
N ALA A 466 1.94 30.18 3.67
CA ALA A 466 2.01 29.78 5.07
C ALA A 466 3.44 29.41 5.50
N GLY A 467 4.20 28.77 4.61
CA GLY A 467 5.61 28.45 4.81
C GLY A 467 6.49 29.69 4.98
N PHE A 468 6.17 30.80 4.32
CA PHE A 468 6.85 32.07 4.55
C PHE A 468 6.64 32.56 5.99
N VAL A 469 5.40 32.50 6.50
CA VAL A 469 5.08 32.87 7.89
C VAL A 469 5.81 31.94 8.88
N GLU A 470 5.87 30.65 8.59
CA GLU A 470 6.63 29.67 9.39
C GLU A 470 8.15 29.96 9.36
N ALA A 471 8.70 30.35 8.21
CA ALA A 471 10.10 30.73 8.07
C ALA A 471 10.43 31.98 8.91
N VAL A 472 9.51 32.94 8.98
CA VAL A 472 9.63 34.09 9.90
C VAL A 472 9.59 33.63 11.36
N LEU A 473 8.63 32.80 11.74
CA LEU A 473 8.51 32.26 13.11
C LEU A 473 9.75 31.47 13.56
N ASN A 474 10.40 30.79 12.64
CA ASN A 474 11.61 30.01 12.90
C ASN A 474 12.90 30.84 12.79
N GLY A 475 12.80 32.15 12.53
CA GLY A 475 13.95 33.05 12.40
C GLY A 475 14.78 32.88 11.12
N GLN A 476 14.27 32.14 10.13
CA GLN A 476 14.91 31.94 8.83
C GLN A 476 14.82 33.19 7.95
N ILE A 477 13.73 33.96 8.12
CA ILE A 477 13.53 35.26 7.47
C ILE A 477 13.39 36.30 8.58
N LYS A 478 14.28 37.28 8.60
CA LYS A 478 14.29 38.32 9.63
C LYS A 478 13.47 39.52 9.19
N ALA A 479 12.61 40.00 10.07
CA ALA A 479 11.95 41.30 9.89
C ALA A 479 12.97 42.43 10.12
N ILE A 480 12.93 43.45 9.28
CA ILE A 480 13.78 44.64 9.40
C ILE A 480 13.24 45.56 10.50
N GLY A 481 11.92 45.59 10.67
CA GLY A 481 11.24 46.37 11.69
C GLY A 481 9.74 46.42 11.42
N ARG A 482 9.04 47.36 12.06
CA ARG A 482 7.60 47.53 11.90
C ARG A 482 7.19 49.00 11.89
N THR A 483 6.13 49.33 11.14
CA THR A 483 5.55 50.69 11.10
C THR A 483 4.26 50.81 11.92
N GLY A 484 3.80 49.71 12.51
CA GLY A 484 2.62 49.65 13.38
C GLY A 484 2.55 48.36 14.19
N ASP A 485 1.45 48.19 14.92
CA ASP A 485 1.26 47.05 15.84
C ASP A 485 0.51 45.86 15.22
N THR A 486 0.12 45.93 13.95
CA THR A 486 -0.50 44.82 13.23
C THR A 486 0.54 44.03 12.44
N LEU A 487 0.23 42.77 12.11
CA LEU A 487 1.14 41.95 11.30
C LEU A 487 1.36 42.54 9.90
N ALA A 488 0.36 43.23 9.35
CA ALA A 488 0.43 43.90 8.05
C ALA A 488 1.60 44.88 7.95
N HIS A 489 1.97 45.53 9.05
CA HIS A 489 2.99 46.57 9.09
C HIS A 489 4.41 46.05 9.40
N ILE A 490 4.61 44.74 9.41
CA ILE A 490 5.95 44.16 9.55
C ILE A 490 6.69 44.30 8.21
N MET A 491 7.91 44.83 8.26
CA MET A 491 8.71 45.14 7.08
C MET A 491 9.81 44.10 6.86
N PHE A 492 9.99 43.69 5.61
CA PHE A 492 11.01 42.72 5.19
C PHE A 492 11.87 43.26 4.05
N ALA A 493 13.10 42.77 3.93
CA ALA A 493 13.98 43.10 2.80
C ALA A 493 13.39 42.56 1.50
N MET A 494 13.29 43.37 0.45
CA MET A 494 12.81 42.89 -0.85
C MET A 494 13.68 41.74 -1.40
N GLN A 495 14.99 41.74 -1.10
CA GLN A 495 15.92 40.69 -1.52
C GLN A 495 15.62 39.35 -0.86
N ASP A 496 15.39 39.33 0.46
CA ASP A 496 15.08 38.10 1.21
C ASP A 496 13.73 37.51 0.77
N VAL A 497 12.74 38.38 0.54
CA VAL A 497 11.42 37.95 0.04
C VAL A 497 11.54 37.41 -1.39
N ALA A 498 12.31 38.07 -2.27
CA ALA A 498 12.54 37.60 -3.63
C ALA A 498 13.30 36.28 -3.67
N ALA A 499 14.32 36.10 -2.81
CA ALA A 499 15.09 34.88 -2.67
C ALA A 499 14.21 33.73 -2.16
N TYR A 500 13.38 33.96 -1.13
CA TYR A 500 12.43 32.96 -0.65
C TYR A 500 11.39 32.61 -1.72
N ALA A 501 10.84 33.61 -2.42
CA ALA A 501 9.91 33.37 -3.51
C ALA A 501 10.55 32.57 -4.64
N ALA A 502 11.81 32.84 -5.01
CA ALA A 502 12.54 32.06 -6.00
C ALA A 502 12.78 30.61 -5.54
N SER A 503 13.20 30.41 -4.28
CA SER A 503 13.38 29.09 -3.69
C SER A 503 12.07 28.28 -3.64
N ALA A 504 10.97 28.91 -3.22
CA ALA A 504 9.65 28.29 -3.21
C ALA A 504 9.20 27.85 -4.61
N ARG A 505 9.49 28.65 -5.65
CA ARG A 505 9.23 28.27 -7.06
C ARG A 505 10.08 27.07 -7.50
N SER A 506 11.36 27.04 -7.14
CA SER A 506 12.27 25.95 -7.49
C SER A 506 11.89 24.64 -6.77
N ASN A 507 11.46 24.71 -5.51
CA ASN A 507 11.02 23.54 -4.75
C ASN A 507 9.73 22.92 -5.30
N GLU A 508 8.78 23.73 -5.80
CA GLU A 508 7.57 23.21 -6.47
C GLU A 508 7.87 22.62 -7.85
N ALA A 509 8.89 23.14 -8.53
CA ALA A 509 9.30 22.59 -9.81
C ALA A 509 9.85 21.16 -9.67
N GLY A 510 10.35 20.73 -8.50
CA GLY A 510 10.61 19.32 -8.19
C GLY A 510 11.42 18.57 -9.24
N GLY A 511 12.38 19.23 -9.90
CA GLY A 511 13.12 18.67 -11.03
C GLY A 511 12.27 18.46 -12.30
N SER A 512 11.25 19.28 -12.55
CA SER A 512 10.40 19.23 -13.75
C SER A 512 10.56 20.49 -14.60
N LEU A 513 10.88 20.28 -15.87
CA LEU A 513 11.12 21.31 -16.87
C LEU A 513 9.85 21.70 -17.60
N THR A 514 9.78 22.96 -18.02
CA THR A 514 8.81 23.44 -18.99
C THR A 514 9.19 22.97 -20.40
N HIS A 515 8.21 22.85 -21.30
CA HIS A 515 8.45 22.48 -22.70
C HIS A 515 9.52 23.34 -23.40
N ARG A 516 9.64 24.63 -23.04
CA ARG A 516 10.66 25.53 -23.61
C ARG A 516 12.07 25.14 -23.17
N GLU A 517 12.25 24.76 -21.91
CA GLU A 517 13.54 24.32 -21.36
C GLU A 517 13.95 22.97 -21.96
N VAL A 518 13.00 22.04 -22.13
CA VAL A 518 13.26 20.73 -22.76
C VAL A 518 13.70 20.88 -24.22
N VAL A 519 13.06 21.77 -24.98
CA VAL A 519 13.43 22.07 -26.37
C VAL A 519 14.90 22.51 -26.48
N ALA A 520 15.35 23.34 -25.55
CA ALA A 520 16.74 23.80 -25.51
C ALA A 520 17.72 22.67 -25.17
N GLN A 521 17.38 21.81 -24.21
CA GLN A 521 18.25 20.72 -23.75
C GLN A 521 18.33 19.54 -24.73
N VAL A 522 17.24 19.19 -25.43
CA VAL A 522 17.20 18.07 -26.39
C VAL A 522 17.68 18.51 -27.78
N HIS A 523 17.86 19.82 -28.00
CA HIS A 523 18.17 20.43 -29.31
C HIS A 523 17.19 20.01 -30.41
N ALA A 524 15.90 20.00 -30.09
CA ALA A 524 14.81 19.60 -30.97
C ALA A 524 13.57 20.49 -30.77
N ASN A 525 12.78 20.68 -31.82
CA ASN A 525 11.60 21.55 -31.76
C ASN A 525 10.49 21.02 -30.83
N ALA A 526 9.59 21.90 -30.38
CA ALA A 526 8.52 21.57 -29.42
C ALA A 526 7.62 20.39 -29.86
N ASP A 527 7.40 20.25 -31.17
CA ASP A 527 6.65 19.15 -31.77
C ASP A 527 7.36 17.79 -31.58
N VAL A 528 8.69 17.75 -31.68
CA VAL A 528 9.49 16.54 -31.44
C VAL A 528 9.45 16.15 -29.97
N VAL A 529 9.51 17.13 -29.06
CA VAL A 529 9.38 16.89 -27.61
C VAL A 529 8.02 16.27 -27.28
N ALA A 530 6.93 16.75 -27.90
CA ALA A 530 5.61 16.15 -27.74
C ALA A 530 5.55 14.70 -28.27
N SER A 531 6.19 14.43 -29.42
CA SER A 531 6.31 13.07 -29.95
C SER A 531 7.14 12.14 -29.04
N LEU A 532 8.22 12.64 -28.43
CA LEU A 532 9.04 11.88 -27.48
C LEU A 532 8.25 11.49 -26.23
N GLN A 533 7.39 12.37 -25.72
CA GLN A 533 6.49 12.04 -24.62
C GLN A 533 5.45 10.99 -25.03
N LYS A 534 4.84 11.12 -26.22
CA LYS A 534 3.86 10.15 -26.72
C LYS A 534 4.44 8.76 -26.92
N LEU A 535 5.72 8.68 -27.33
CA LEU A 535 6.45 7.44 -27.53
C LEU A 535 7.09 6.88 -26.24
N GLY A 536 6.93 7.56 -25.10
CA GLY A 536 7.41 7.09 -23.80
C GLY A 536 8.91 7.29 -23.55
N TYR A 537 9.59 8.14 -24.33
CA TYR A 537 11.00 8.49 -24.11
C TYR A 537 11.18 9.60 -23.06
N LEU A 538 10.14 10.40 -22.81
CA LEU A 538 10.15 11.48 -21.82
C LEU A 538 8.94 11.34 -20.91
N ASP A 539 9.17 11.42 -19.60
CA ASP A 539 8.13 11.26 -18.60
C ASP A 539 7.38 12.56 -18.36
N THR A 540 6.05 12.48 -18.47
CA THR A 540 5.18 13.64 -18.28
C THR A 540 4.76 13.76 -16.83
N VAL A 541 5.08 14.90 -16.21
CA VAL A 541 4.66 15.25 -14.87
C VAL A 541 3.49 16.22 -14.97
N LYS A 542 2.33 15.84 -14.40
CA LYS A 542 1.17 16.73 -14.35
C LYS A 542 1.43 17.88 -13.38
N GLY A 543 1.74 19.06 -13.90
CA GLY A 543 1.64 20.32 -13.14
C GLY A 543 0.17 20.78 -13.05
N ARG A 544 -0.15 21.62 -12.06
CA ARG A 544 -1.51 22.17 -11.88
C ARG A 544 -1.97 23.09 -13.04
N GLU A 545 -1.04 23.78 -13.71
CA GLU A 545 -1.36 24.77 -14.77
C GLU A 545 -0.75 24.45 -16.15
N SER A 546 0.14 23.46 -16.25
CA SER A 546 0.70 23.01 -17.55
C SER A 546 1.30 21.60 -17.44
N LEU A 547 1.34 20.89 -18.56
CA LEU A 547 2.09 19.64 -18.70
C LEU A 547 3.60 19.95 -18.62
N ARG A 548 4.31 19.31 -17.68
CA ARG A 548 5.76 19.45 -17.47
C ARG A 548 6.45 18.12 -17.79
N VAL A 549 7.77 18.16 -17.96
CA VAL A 549 8.60 16.97 -18.24
C VAL A 549 9.59 16.76 -17.12
N SER A 550 9.82 15.51 -16.69
CA SER A 550 10.83 15.20 -15.68
C SER A 550 12.25 15.48 -16.18
N GLN A 551 13.05 16.24 -15.41
CA GLN A 551 14.47 16.49 -15.68
C GLN A 551 15.24 15.17 -15.75
N GLU A 552 14.95 14.20 -14.88
CA GLU A 552 15.61 12.89 -14.89
C GLU A 552 15.37 12.15 -16.21
N SER A 553 14.16 12.22 -16.76
CA SER A 553 13.84 11.58 -18.05
C SER A 553 14.54 12.28 -19.22
N VAL A 554 14.71 13.60 -19.14
CA VAL A 554 15.44 14.40 -20.15
C VAL A 554 16.93 14.09 -20.08
N ASP A 555 17.50 14.01 -18.89
CA ASP A 555 18.91 13.68 -18.68
C ASP A 555 19.22 12.25 -19.11
N ALA A 556 18.35 11.28 -18.77
CA ALA A 556 18.49 9.90 -19.22
C ALA A 556 18.40 9.78 -20.75
N PHE A 557 17.47 10.50 -21.37
CA PHE A 557 17.36 10.56 -22.82
C PHE A 557 18.61 11.19 -23.46
N ASN A 558 19.07 12.32 -22.94
CA ASN A 558 20.25 13.02 -23.43
C ASN A 558 21.56 12.26 -23.15
N ALA A 559 21.63 11.43 -22.12
CA ALA A 559 22.78 10.56 -21.85
C ALA A 559 22.87 9.43 -22.88
N ARG A 560 21.73 8.92 -23.35
CA ARG A 560 21.67 7.81 -24.29
C ARG A 560 21.68 8.25 -25.75
N TYR A 561 20.97 9.32 -26.09
CA TYR A 561 20.75 9.76 -27.47
C TYR A 561 21.28 11.17 -27.71
N ALA A 562 21.72 11.42 -28.93
CA ALA A 562 22.09 12.75 -29.42
C ALA A 562 21.33 13.05 -30.72
N SER A 563 20.80 14.26 -30.85
CA SER A 563 20.13 14.68 -32.08
C SER A 563 21.16 14.93 -33.20
N LEU A 564 20.87 14.47 -34.41
CA LEU A 564 21.75 14.76 -35.55
C LEU A 564 21.76 16.24 -35.92
N SER A 565 20.74 17.01 -35.52
CA SER A 565 20.72 18.48 -35.66
C SER A 565 21.70 19.16 -34.73
N GLY A 566 21.81 18.72 -33.46
CA GLY A 566 22.83 19.21 -32.53
C GLY A 566 24.23 18.86 -32.99
N LEU A 567 24.46 17.58 -33.33
CA LEU A 567 25.77 17.11 -33.82
C LEU A 567 26.18 17.75 -35.15
N ALA A 568 25.23 18.09 -36.02
CA ALA A 568 25.52 18.78 -37.28
C ALA A 568 26.11 20.17 -37.04
N SER A 569 25.60 20.91 -36.04
CA SER A 569 26.13 22.22 -35.65
C SER A 569 27.55 22.10 -35.09
N GLU A 570 27.82 21.07 -34.27
CA GLU A 570 29.15 20.83 -33.70
C GLU A 570 30.18 20.38 -34.74
N LEU A 571 29.79 19.53 -35.69
CA LEU A 571 30.67 18.96 -36.71
C LEU A 571 30.75 19.79 -38.00
N GLY A 572 30.13 20.97 -38.04
CA GLY A 572 30.10 21.82 -39.24
C GLY A 572 29.50 21.12 -40.46
N SER A 573 28.45 20.32 -40.27
CA SER A 573 27.80 19.50 -41.29
C SER A 573 26.29 19.78 -41.36
N SER A 574 25.55 19.01 -42.15
CA SER A 574 24.07 19.07 -42.16
C SER A 574 23.49 17.77 -41.61
N SER A 575 22.34 17.87 -40.94
CA SER A 575 21.63 16.70 -40.40
C SER A 575 21.31 15.66 -41.48
N LYS A 576 20.97 16.08 -42.71
CA LYS A 576 20.76 15.18 -43.87
C LYS A 576 22.02 14.40 -44.26
N ARG A 577 23.20 15.05 -44.20
CA ARG A 577 24.47 14.38 -44.50
C ARG A 577 24.85 13.40 -43.40
N LEU A 578 24.72 13.79 -42.13
CA LEU A 578 25.00 12.88 -41.02
C LEU A 578 24.09 11.65 -41.09
N LEU A 579 22.81 11.82 -41.43
CA LEU A 579 21.89 10.70 -41.66
C LEU A 579 22.35 9.78 -42.80
N SER A 580 22.83 10.35 -43.91
CA SER A 580 23.41 9.56 -45.02
C SER A 580 24.68 8.80 -44.61
N LEU A 581 25.51 9.37 -43.72
CA LEU A 581 26.69 8.69 -43.20
C LEU A 581 26.32 7.56 -42.24
N CYS A 582 25.30 7.76 -41.40
CA CYS A 582 24.76 6.70 -40.55
C CYS A 582 24.29 5.52 -41.39
N ASN A 583 23.50 5.77 -42.45
CA ASN A 583 23.03 4.70 -43.35
C ASN A 583 24.18 3.99 -44.07
N ARG A 584 25.26 4.72 -44.42
CA ARG A 584 26.43 4.15 -45.09
C ARG A 584 27.32 3.32 -44.17
N GLY A 585 27.36 3.69 -42.89
CA GLY A 585 28.14 3.01 -41.85
C GLY A 585 27.34 2.01 -41.03
N ASP A 586 26.10 1.72 -41.44
CA ASP A 586 25.15 0.85 -40.73
C ASP A 586 24.95 1.24 -39.25
N ILE A 587 24.94 2.56 -38.97
CA ILE A 587 24.68 3.10 -37.64
C ILE A 587 23.17 3.25 -37.46
N ALA A 588 22.62 2.57 -36.44
CA ALA A 588 21.20 2.66 -36.11
C ALA A 588 20.78 4.11 -35.77
N VAL A 589 19.71 4.57 -36.42
CA VAL A 589 19.12 5.90 -36.22
C VAL A 589 17.70 5.77 -35.69
N LEU A 590 17.43 6.39 -34.55
CA LEU A 590 16.10 6.57 -34.00
C LEU A 590 15.40 7.76 -34.69
N SER A 591 14.37 7.48 -35.48
CA SER A 591 13.60 8.51 -36.19
C SER A 591 12.31 8.87 -35.44
N ILE A 592 12.24 10.08 -34.90
CA ILE A 592 11.07 10.57 -34.16
C ILE A 592 10.15 11.36 -35.11
N PRO A 593 8.85 10.98 -35.23
CA PRO A 593 7.93 11.63 -36.14
C PRO A 593 7.63 13.09 -35.75
N ARG A 594 7.35 13.91 -36.77
CA ARG A 594 6.92 15.31 -36.64
C ARG A 594 5.50 15.47 -37.20
N SER A 595 4.73 16.43 -36.68
CA SER A 595 3.43 16.80 -37.23
C SER A 595 3.53 17.50 -38.59
N GLN A 596 4.67 18.16 -38.88
CA GLN A 596 4.98 18.77 -40.17
C GLN A 596 6.47 18.58 -40.52
N GLY A 597 6.77 18.04 -41.70
CA GLY A 597 8.13 17.84 -42.22
C GLY A 597 8.74 16.45 -41.97
N SER A 598 10.03 16.29 -42.30
CA SER A 598 10.74 15.01 -42.15
C SER A 598 11.00 14.65 -40.68
N PRO A 599 10.98 13.36 -40.30
CA PRO A 599 11.28 12.91 -38.93
C PRO A 599 12.59 13.47 -38.38
N ALA A 600 12.66 13.69 -37.06
CA ALA A 600 13.87 14.10 -36.37
C ALA A 600 14.76 12.88 -36.10
N PRO A 601 15.97 12.81 -36.66
CA PRO A 601 16.86 11.67 -36.44
C PRO A 601 17.76 11.87 -35.21
N PHE A 602 17.82 10.83 -34.38
CA PHE A 602 18.67 10.72 -33.19
C PHE A 602 19.56 9.48 -33.32
N ILE A 603 20.76 9.51 -32.75
CA ILE A 603 21.65 8.36 -32.66
C ILE A 603 22.02 8.08 -31.21
N GLU A 604 22.36 6.85 -30.88
CA GLU A 604 22.93 6.56 -29.57
C GLU A 604 24.32 7.20 -29.42
N ARG A 605 24.60 7.77 -28.25
CA ARG A 605 25.86 8.49 -28.01
C ARG A 605 27.10 7.61 -28.21
N GLY A 606 27.02 6.32 -27.94
CA GLY A 606 28.09 5.36 -28.21
C GLY A 606 28.52 5.31 -29.68
N ASN A 607 27.64 5.68 -30.61
CA ASN A 607 27.91 5.68 -32.04
C ASN A 607 28.45 7.03 -32.56
N ILE A 608 28.59 8.05 -31.71
CA ILE A 608 29.11 9.37 -32.11
C ILE A 608 30.54 9.25 -32.63
N ALA A 609 31.41 8.49 -31.96
CA ALA A 609 32.79 8.30 -32.39
C ALA A 609 32.87 7.65 -33.78
N ALA A 610 32.06 6.61 -34.03
CA ALA A 610 31.95 5.97 -35.33
C ALA A 610 31.46 6.95 -36.42
N LEU A 611 30.44 7.77 -36.11
CA LEU A 611 29.94 8.79 -37.02
C LEU A 611 31.00 9.89 -37.29
N GLN A 612 31.78 10.29 -36.29
CA GLN A 612 32.88 11.24 -36.43
C GLN A 612 33.99 10.67 -37.32
N SER A 613 34.39 9.42 -37.10
CA SER A 613 35.35 8.72 -37.96
C SER A 613 34.85 8.59 -39.41
N LEU A 614 33.56 8.30 -39.62
CA LEU A 614 32.96 8.30 -40.96
C LEU A 614 32.90 9.69 -41.58
N SER A 615 32.64 10.73 -40.79
CA SER A 615 32.63 12.12 -41.26
C SER A 615 34.04 12.59 -41.65
N GLN A 616 35.09 12.11 -40.97
CA GLN A 616 36.49 12.35 -41.32
C GLN A 616 36.91 11.53 -42.55
N LYS A 617 36.49 10.27 -42.65
CA LYS A 617 36.79 9.36 -43.77
C LYS A 617 36.08 9.76 -45.06
N PHE A 618 34.89 10.35 -44.94
CA PHE A 618 34.12 10.93 -46.05
C PHE A 618 33.96 12.43 -45.81
N PRO A 619 35.05 13.21 -45.97
CA PRO A 619 35.07 14.64 -45.68
C PRO A 619 34.06 15.37 -46.56
N ALA A 620 33.65 16.55 -46.09
CA ALA A 620 32.70 17.36 -46.82
C ALA A 620 33.30 17.66 -48.18
N ARG A 621 32.58 17.42 -49.27
CA ARG A 621 32.83 18.24 -50.46
C ARG A 621 32.64 19.67 -49.96
N LYS A 622 33.69 20.53 -50.07
CA LYS A 622 33.68 21.91 -49.55
C LYS A 622 32.27 22.48 -49.71
N PRO A 623 31.64 23.02 -48.65
CA PRO A 623 30.37 23.69 -48.84
C PRO A 623 30.57 24.70 -49.97
N LYS A 624 29.79 24.55 -51.05
CA LYS A 624 29.53 25.67 -51.97
C LYS A 624 29.20 26.84 -51.05
N ALA A 625 29.91 27.95 -51.20
CA ALA A 625 29.53 29.20 -50.56
C ALA A 625 28.01 29.33 -50.68
N VAL A 626 27.33 29.38 -49.53
CA VAL A 626 25.89 29.59 -49.51
C VAL A 626 25.69 31.01 -50.02
N ASP A 627 25.47 31.13 -51.32
CA ASP A 627 24.49 31.98 -52.00
C ASP A 627 24.21 33.40 -51.43
N GLU A 628 25.17 34.04 -50.74
CA GLU A 628 25.07 35.43 -50.27
C GLU A 628 24.78 36.36 -51.45
N ASN A 629 25.37 36.07 -52.61
CA ASN A 629 25.16 36.84 -53.82
C ASN A 629 23.73 36.70 -54.37
N ARG A 630 23.09 35.53 -54.29
CA ARG A 630 21.71 35.33 -54.78
C ARG A 630 20.67 35.93 -53.84
N THR A 631 20.93 35.91 -52.54
CA THR A 631 20.04 36.52 -51.53
C THR A 631 20.01 38.04 -51.68
N VAL A 632 21.18 38.67 -51.84
CA VAL A 632 21.30 40.11 -52.13
C VAL A 632 20.70 40.43 -53.51
N THR A 633 20.94 39.59 -54.53
CA THR A 633 20.38 39.78 -55.88
C THR A 633 18.85 39.68 -55.88
N ALA A 634 18.25 38.75 -55.12
CA ALA A 634 16.80 38.61 -55.01
C ALA A 634 16.16 39.86 -54.36
N VAL A 635 16.80 40.44 -53.34
CA VAL A 635 16.33 41.68 -52.72
C VAL A 635 16.49 42.87 -53.67
N LYS A 636 17.62 42.98 -54.39
CA LYS A 636 17.81 44.03 -55.42
C LYS A 636 16.75 43.93 -56.52
N LEU A 637 16.46 42.72 -57.02
CA LEU A 637 15.45 42.49 -58.05
C LEU A 637 14.04 42.84 -57.55
N TYR A 638 13.70 42.43 -56.32
CA TYR A 638 12.42 42.77 -55.68
C TYR A 638 12.24 44.29 -55.56
N LEU A 639 13.22 45.02 -55.02
CA LEU A 639 13.15 46.48 -54.88
C LEU A 639 13.08 47.19 -56.24
N THR A 640 13.78 46.66 -57.25
CA THR A 640 13.73 47.19 -58.62
C THR A 640 12.35 47.00 -59.25
N ASN A 641 11.76 45.81 -59.10
CA ASN A 641 10.40 45.52 -59.58
C ASN A 641 9.36 46.36 -58.83
N LEU A 642 9.53 46.56 -57.52
CA LEU A 642 8.65 47.40 -56.71
C LEU A 642 8.67 48.85 -57.21
N LYS A 643 9.86 49.37 -57.55
CA LYS A 643 10.05 50.69 -58.15
C LYS A 643 9.39 50.83 -59.52
N ALA A 644 9.51 49.79 -60.36
CA ALA A 644 8.90 49.78 -61.70
C ALA A 644 7.36 49.72 -61.64
N LEU A 645 6.80 49.10 -60.60
CA LEU A 645 5.36 48.94 -60.41
C LEU A 645 4.71 50.07 -59.58
N GLY A 646 5.50 51.00 -59.03
CA GLY A 646 5.00 52.11 -58.21
C GLY A 646 4.34 51.69 -56.88
N GLY A 647 4.62 50.47 -56.40
CA GLY A 647 4.03 49.95 -55.17
C GLY A 647 4.81 50.40 -53.92
N PRO A 648 4.16 50.66 -52.77
CA PRO A 648 4.84 51.06 -51.55
C PRO A 648 5.55 49.87 -50.88
N LEU A 649 6.68 50.14 -50.24
CA LEU A 649 7.41 49.15 -49.47
C LEU A 649 6.54 48.65 -48.29
N PRO A 650 6.45 47.34 -48.03
CA PRO A 650 5.70 46.83 -46.89
C PRO A 650 6.25 47.37 -45.56
N ARG A 651 5.42 48.02 -44.74
CA ARG A 651 5.81 48.63 -43.46
C ARG A 651 5.07 48.03 -42.27
N CYS A 652 5.69 48.11 -41.09
CA CYS A 652 5.09 47.82 -39.79
C CYS A 652 5.32 49.05 -38.90
N GLY A 653 4.33 49.94 -38.86
CA GLY A 653 4.53 51.31 -38.35
C GLY A 653 5.47 52.10 -39.29
N ASN A 654 6.41 52.87 -38.72
CA ASN A 654 7.35 53.68 -39.51
C ASN A 654 8.58 52.92 -40.04
N LYS A 655 8.67 51.59 -39.85
CA LYS A 655 9.83 50.79 -40.25
C LYS A 655 9.48 49.76 -41.33
N PRO A 656 10.41 49.42 -42.24
CA PRO A 656 10.22 48.34 -43.21
C PRO A 656 9.88 47.00 -42.54
N ASN A 657 8.84 46.33 -43.03
CA ASN A 657 8.40 45.04 -42.53
C ASN A 657 9.29 43.92 -43.11
N ARG A 658 10.43 43.71 -42.46
CA ARG A 658 11.44 42.70 -42.84
C ARG A 658 10.86 41.29 -43.03
N ARG A 659 9.78 40.93 -42.32
CA ARG A 659 9.14 39.62 -42.46
C ARG A 659 8.36 39.51 -43.78
N ALA A 660 7.60 40.55 -44.14
CA ALA A 660 6.86 40.59 -45.41
C ALA A 660 7.82 40.65 -46.60
N ILE A 661 8.89 41.44 -46.50
CA ILE A 661 9.90 41.55 -47.57
C ILE A 661 10.66 40.22 -47.73
N ALA A 662 11.07 39.56 -46.65
CA ALA A 662 11.70 38.24 -46.73
C ALA A 662 10.81 37.21 -47.45
N MET A 663 9.52 37.20 -47.12
CA MET A 663 8.54 36.31 -47.75
C MET A 663 8.35 36.62 -49.24
N ALA A 664 8.26 37.91 -49.62
CA ALA A 664 8.10 38.33 -51.02
C ALA A 664 9.35 38.03 -51.87
N CYS A 665 10.54 38.16 -51.29
CA CYS A 665 11.80 37.79 -51.94
C CYS A 665 12.06 36.27 -51.94
N GLY A 666 11.26 35.47 -51.23
CA GLY A 666 11.47 34.03 -51.08
C GLY A 666 12.73 33.67 -50.27
N ILE A 667 13.15 34.54 -49.34
CA ILE A 667 14.36 34.38 -48.52
C ILE A 667 14.01 34.23 -47.04
N ASP A 668 14.93 33.66 -46.26
CA ASP A 668 14.75 33.55 -44.81
C ASP A 668 14.90 34.91 -44.10
N ARG A 669 14.07 35.17 -43.09
CA ARG A 669 14.06 36.45 -42.35
C ARG A 669 15.39 36.71 -41.63
N SER A 670 16.15 35.68 -41.25
CA SER A 670 17.46 35.82 -40.62
C SER A 670 18.46 36.56 -41.51
N ALA A 671 18.27 36.57 -42.84
CA ALA A 671 19.13 37.29 -43.78
C ALA A 671 19.24 38.80 -43.48
N PHE A 672 18.17 39.41 -42.94
CA PHE A 672 18.17 40.82 -42.55
C PHE A 672 18.96 41.12 -41.26
N TYR A 673 19.25 40.10 -40.46
CA TYR A 673 20.04 40.26 -39.24
C TYR A 673 21.51 39.88 -39.49
N ASN A 674 21.74 38.99 -40.45
CA ASN A 674 23.07 38.43 -40.72
C ASN A 674 23.81 39.15 -41.87
N ASN A 675 23.10 39.90 -42.73
CA ASN A 675 23.71 40.62 -43.84
C ASN A 675 23.33 42.11 -43.80
N GLN A 676 24.31 42.96 -43.49
CA GLN A 676 24.13 44.42 -43.41
C GLN A 676 23.80 45.04 -44.78
N GLU A 677 24.25 44.48 -45.90
CA GLU A 677 23.97 45.01 -47.24
C GLU A 677 22.47 44.96 -47.57
N ILE A 678 21.79 43.86 -47.22
CA ILE A 678 20.34 43.70 -47.40
C ILE A 678 19.57 44.76 -46.59
N THR A 679 20.02 45.03 -45.36
CA THR A 679 19.42 46.06 -44.51
C THR A 679 19.62 47.45 -45.10
N HIS A 680 20.84 47.77 -45.55
CA HIS A 680 21.14 49.03 -46.21
C HIS A 680 20.33 49.24 -47.50
N LEU A 681 20.14 48.21 -48.33
CA LEU A 681 19.36 48.32 -49.58
C LEU A 681 17.89 48.64 -49.31
N VAL A 682 17.29 47.98 -48.31
CA VAL A 682 15.87 48.20 -47.96
C VAL A 682 15.66 49.54 -47.27
N ASP A 683 16.56 49.93 -46.36
CA ASP A 683 16.48 51.22 -45.68
C ASP A 683 16.75 52.38 -46.64
N ALA A 684 17.66 52.23 -47.61
CA ALA A 684 17.89 53.21 -48.68
C ALA A 684 16.68 53.37 -49.60
N TYR A 685 15.98 52.27 -49.94
CA TYR A 685 14.74 52.34 -50.69
C TYR A 685 13.63 53.03 -49.89
N ALA A 686 13.46 52.68 -48.62
CA ALA A 686 12.49 53.30 -47.73
C ALA A 686 12.70 54.81 -47.58
N ALA A 687 13.95 55.25 -47.52
CA ALA A 687 14.32 56.67 -47.49
C ALA A 687 14.06 57.38 -48.84
N SER A 688 14.14 56.65 -49.96
CA SER A 688 13.81 57.20 -51.29
C SER A 688 12.31 57.31 -51.56
N GLU A 689 11.47 56.59 -50.82
CA GLU A 689 10.01 56.81 -50.81
C GLU A 689 9.65 58.08 -50.03
N ASP A 690 10.33 58.34 -48.91
CA ASP A 690 10.01 59.47 -48.02
C ASP A 690 10.35 60.85 -48.64
N THR A 691 11.07 60.89 -49.78
CA THR A 691 11.36 62.12 -50.55
C THR A 691 10.47 62.30 -51.79
N GLY A 692 9.61 61.33 -52.10
CA GLY A 692 8.64 61.37 -53.20
C GLY A 692 7.24 61.75 -52.70
N THR A 693 6.69 62.82 -53.25
CA THR A 693 5.37 63.39 -52.95
C THR A 693 4.19 62.42 -53.14
N ASP A 694 3.15 62.69 -52.34
CA ASP A 694 1.76 62.18 -52.36
C ASP A 694 1.41 60.94 -51.52
N LYS A 695 0.72 61.23 -50.40
CA LYS A 695 -0.12 60.29 -49.66
C LYS A 695 -1.26 59.77 -50.54
N PRO A 696 -1.62 58.49 -50.36
CA PRO A 696 -3.01 58.20 -49.99
C PRO A 696 -3.13 57.26 -48.78
N ALA A 697 -4.19 57.48 -48.01
CA ALA A 697 -4.64 56.61 -46.92
C ALA A 697 -5.55 55.47 -47.45
N PRO A 698 -6.13 54.64 -46.58
CA PRO A 698 -5.61 53.39 -46.04
C PRO A 698 -6.17 52.15 -46.77
N LEU A 699 -5.33 51.15 -47.07
CA LEU A 699 -5.77 49.90 -47.71
C LEU A 699 -6.33 48.91 -46.67
N GLN A 700 -7.66 48.84 -46.61
CA GLN A 700 -8.40 47.73 -46.01
C GLN A 700 -8.69 46.60 -47.03
N GLU A 701 -8.08 46.60 -48.22
CA GLU A 701 -8.39 45.63 -49.30
C GLU A 701 -7.19 44.86 -49.90
N ALA A 702 -6.00 44.90 -49.29
CA ALA A 702 -4.84 44.13 -49.78
C ALA A 702 -4.81 42.66 -49.32
N TYR A 703 -5.81 42.19 -48.55
CA TYR A 703 -5.86 40.81 -48.04
C TYR A 703 -6.51 39.81 -49.01
N ALA A 704 -7.07 40.25 -50.14
CA ALA A 704 -7.87 39.41 -51.04
C ALA A 704 -7.19 38.98 -52.36
N LEU A 705 -6.02 39.54 -52.73
CA LEU A 705 -5.37 39.25 -54.02
C LEU A 705 -4.13 38.33 -53.94
N ALA A 706 -3.69 37.93 -52.74
CA ALA A 706 -2.58 36.98 -52.57
C ALA A 706 -3.01 35.49 -52.53
N LEU A 707 -4.32 35.21 -52.56
CA LEU A 707 -4.85 33.84 -52.46
C LEU A 707 -5.24 33.19 -53.81
N ASN A 708 -5.15 33.90 -54.94
CA ASN A 708 -5.60 33.39 -56.25
C ASN A 708 -4.66 33.73 -57.41
N SER A 709 -3.37 33.35 -57.32
CA SER A 709 -2.50 33.28 -58.51
C SER A 709 -1.89 31.88 -58.65
N PRO A 710 -2.08 31.20 -59.80
CA PRO A 710 -1.65 29.83 -60.01
C PRO A 710 -0.13 29.73 -60.09
N ARG A 711 0.43 28.67 -59.48
CA ARG A 711 1.84 28.30 -59.63
C ARG A 711 2.13 28.01 -61.10
N LEU A 712 2.94 28.87 -61.74
CA LEU A 712 3.60 28.52 -63.00
C LEU A 712 4.77 27.56 -62.70
N PRO A 713 4.99 26.54 -63.54
CA PRO A 713 5.94 25.46 -63.30
C PRO A 713 7.36 25.90 -63.66
N LEU A 714 8.34 25.56 -62.83
CA LEU A 714 9.73 25.56 -63.25
C LEU A 714 10.11 24.14 -63.69
N ALA A 715 10.30 24.02 -65.00
CA ALA A 715 10.91 22.90 -65.69
C ALA A 715 12.44 22.89 -65.49
N ALA A 716 12.99 21.66 -65.53
CA ALA A 716 14.39 21.22 -65.63
C ALA A 716 15.35 21.57 -64.47
#